data_AF-A0A5C4JNQ5-F1
#
_entry.id   AF-A0A5C4JNQ5-F1
#
_cell.length_a   1.000
_cell.length_b   1.000
_cell.length_c   1.000
_cell.angle_alpha   90.00
_cell.angle_beta   90.00
_cell.angle_gamma   90.00
#
_symmetry.space_group_name_H-M   'P 1'
#
loop_
_entity.id
_entity.type
_entity.pdbx_description
1 polymer ?
#
loop_
_entity_poly.entity_id
_entity_poly.type
_entity_poly.pdbx_seq_one_letter_code
_entity_poly.pdbx_strand_id
1 'polypeptide(L)'
;MTEKLKGLFLKAIDEVSLASAFARVKDNGGGAGGDGETIQAFERSLWRNLQTLSRELLQDDYVPRPARVVDIPKPSGGRRRLRIPAVRDRVIQTASASLLGAGLEPSFNALSFGYRPGRSVQQAVAAVDRLRREGFRWAVDADIHACFDSVAHERLMTELARYVDDHYFINLISLWLEHYGSGGRGLAQGSPISPVLANLYLDPLDDAFEKGADRLVRYADDFVILSQSRVAAEKARDKAGRLLARFDLDLHPQKTRIVHFDDGLRFLGHLFVRSLVISDPFDAPDNLNALPEPETEESEGSRFRPPARRTLYLATDGTSAQIGSGEAVNIAEAGQLRARIKPAAIDDMVVFPGAEVSPQALRTLMGHRIPVHFVGSDGRTIGSALGNTAQHGKRHLAQAAAILDEDRRLMLARQFVEARVHNQRALLRRLNRKRKDVAVIRACEALNRILRKTTTADDIPVLMAYEAQGAKAYWAVLGQLLPDDWRFERRTRQPPKTGFDVILSMTASLLTAEMGNAVLSAGLHPGFGILHQTANRPSVAATDLAEEFRGPVAEALSVTLVAQRALMPGDFETEADGTVTAAAGATATIIRHYERWTQRPVRDPGDTAERPDKISWSELMQRQARRLAEDLEGGQGYKSYRMDY
;
A
#
# COMPACT_ATOMS: atom_id res chain seq x y z
N MET A 1 4.34 43.72 -9.07
CA MET A 1 5.67 43.42 -9.64
C MET A 1 6.54 42.97 -8.49
N THR A 2 6.99 41.72 -8.50
CA THR A 2 7.97 41.21 -7.54
C THR A 2 9.30 41.90 -7.80
N GLU A 3 9.98 42.37 -6.76
CA GLU A 3 11.32 42.97 -6.90
C GLU A 3 12.30 41.90 -7.40
N LYS A 4 13.06 42.21 -8.45
CA LYS A 4 14.04 41.26 -9.01
C LYS A 4 15.23 41.08 -8.05
N LEU A 5 15.74 39.85 -7.97
CA LEU A 5 16.90 39.48 -7.17
C LEU A 5 18.19 40.08 -7.78
N LYS A 6 18.97 40.78 -6.97
CA LYS A 6 20.21 41.45 -7.39
C LYS A 6 21.43 40.97 -6.59
N GLY A 7 22.60 41.02 -7.23
CA GLY A 7 23.90 40.73 -6.61
C GLY A 7 24.01 39.29 -6.10
N LEU A 8 23.37 38.34 -6.77
CA LEU A 8 23.45 36.92 -6.45
C LEU A 8 24.84 36.37 -6.78
N PHE A 9 25.48 36.83 -7.86
CA PHE A 9 26.79 36.36 -8.28
C PHE A 9 27.85 36.59 -7.21
N LEU A 10 28.05 37.84 -6.80
CA LEU A 10 29.04 38.20 -5.78
C LEU A 10 28.78 37.48 -4.44
N LYS A 11 27.50 37.31 -4.07
CA LYS A 11 27.13 36.54 -2.88
C LYS A 11 27.45 35.05 -3.02
N ALA A 12 27.30 34.47 -4.20
CA ALA A 12 27.53 33.03 -4.43
C ALA A 12 29.01 32.67 -4.37
N ILE A 13 29.88 33.57 -4.81
CA ILE A 13 31.33 33.37 -4.87
C ILE A 13 32.08 33.83 -3.61
N ASP A 14 31.38 34.46 -2.67
CA ASP A 14 31.94 34.84 -1.38
C ASP A 14 32.48 33.61 -0.63
N GLU A 15 33.62 33.76 0.04
CA GLU A 15 34.30 32.64 0.70
C GLU A 15 33.42 31.98 1.77
N VAL A 16 32.58 32.75 2.48
CA VAL A 16 31.66 32.21 3.50
C VAL A 16 30.55 31.41 2.84
N SER A 17 29.97 31.92 1.75
CA SER A 17 28.98 31.19 0.96
C SER A 17 29.53 29.90 0.37
N LEU A 18 30.74 29.94 -0.20
CA LEU A 18 31.42 28.77 -0.76
C LEU A 18 31.79 27.75 0.33
N ALA A 19 32.25 28.19 1.50
CA ALA A 19 32.54 27.30 2.62
C ALA A 19 31.27 26.63 3.17
N SER A 20 30.18 27.39 3.32
CA SER A 20 28.87 26.86 3.70
C SER A 20 28.34 25.86 2.66
N ALA A 21 28.50 26.16 1.37
CA ALA A 21 28.15 25.25 0.30
C ALA A 21 29.00 23.99 0.29
N PHE A 22 30.30 24.08 0.57
CA PHE A 22 31.16 22.91 0.72
C PHE A 22 30.74 22.03 1.88
N ALA A 23 30.40 22.60 3.04
CA ALA A 23 29.87 21.83 4.17
C ALA A 23 28.64 21.02 3.76
N ARG A 24 27.70 21.63 3.01
CA ARG A 24 26.54 20.92 2.45
C ARG A 24 26.91 19.82 1.46
N VAL A 25 27.88 20.07 0.56
CA VAL A 25 28.36 19.06 -0.39
C VAL A 25 29.00 17.88 0.35
N LYS A 26 29.74 18.15 1.42
CA LYS A 26 30.36 17.14 2.28
C LYS A 26 29.32 16.31 3.02
N ASP A 27 28.34 16.96 3.65
CA ASP A 27 27.26 16.30 4.40
C ASP A 27 26.38 15.42 3.50
N ASN A 28 26.11 15.86 2.26
CA ASN A 28 25.38 15.07 1.27
C ASN A 28 26.20 13.86 0.74
N GLY A 29 27.51 13.83 0.95
CA GLY A 29 28.41 12.77 0.52
C GLY A 29 28.56 12.64 -1.01
N GLY A 30 28.81 11.41 -1.46
CA GLY A 30 28.97 11.08 -2.88
C GLY A 30 30.44 10.96 -3.34
N GLY A 31 30.62 10.56 -4.60
CA GLY A 31 31.93 10.29 -5.19
C GLY A 31 32.56 11.50 -5.90
N ALA A 32 33.73 11.27 -6.47
CA ALA A 32 34.40 12.24 -7.35
C ALA A 32 33.58 12.52 -8.63
N GLY A 33 33.82 13.70 -9.22
CA GLY A 33 33.34 14.05 -10.56
C GLY A 33 34.13 13.33 -11.66
N GLY A 34 33.99 13.79 -12.90
CA GLY A 34 34.75 13.23 -14.04
C GLY A 34 36.24 13.58 -14.01
N ASP A 35 36.62 14.53 -13.17
CA ASP A 35 38.00 14.93 -12.87
C ASP A 35 38.71 14.05 -11.84
N GLY A 36 37.98 13.14 -11.19
CA GLY A 36 38.55 12.18 -10.23
C GLY A 36 38.90 12.74 -8.84
N GLU A 37 38.72 14.04 -8.61
CA GLU A 37 38.95 14.66 -7.30
C GLU A 37 37.84 14.29 -6.31
N THR A 38 38.22 13.69 -5.17
CA THR A 38 37.29 13.31 -4.11
C THR A 38 37.02 14.47 -3.15
N ILE A 39 35.92 14.38 -2.39
CA ILE A 39 35.60 15.38 -1.35
C ILE A 39 36.75 15.49 -0.34
N GLN A 40 37.35 14.37 0.07
CA GLN A 40 38.48 14.36 1.01
C GLN A 40 39.72 15.01 0.40
N ALA A 41 39.98 14.81 -0.89
CA ALA A 41 41.11 15.45 -1.58
C ALA A 41 40.91 16.98 -1.65
N PHE A 42 39.72 17.43 -2.03
CA PHE A 42 39.36 18.84 -2.05
C PHE A 42 39.43 19.48 -0.64
N GLU A 43 39.02 18.75 0.40
CA GLU A 43 39.01 19.23 1.78
C GLU A 43 40.42 19.46 2.36
N ARG A 44 41.41 18.65 1.98
CA ARG A 44 42.80 18.78 2.47
C ARG A 44 43.40 20.16 2.24
N SER A 45 42.93 20.88 1.23
CA SER A 45 43.32 22.26 0.93
C SER A 45 42.11 23.16 0.76
N LEU A 46 41.06 22.96 1.58
CA LEU A 46 39.76 23.60 1.44
C LEU A 46 39.85 25.11 1.15
N TRP A 47 40.44 25.89 2.06
CA TRP A 47 40.50 27.35 1.91
C TRP A 47 41.22 27.80 0.64
N ARG A 48 42.35 27.16 0.31
CA ARG A 48 43.07 27.45 -0.93
C ARG A 48 42.22 27.15 -2.15
N ASN A 49 41.48 26.03 -2.14
CA ASN A 49 40.62 25.62 -3.24
C ASN A 49 39.42 26.57 -3.40
N LEU A 50 38.80 27.01 -2.29
CA LEU A 50 37.69 27.98 -2.32
C LEU A 50 38.15 29.35 -2.81
N GLN A 51 39.29 29.85 -2.32
CA GLN A 51 39.90 31.11 -2.78
C GLN A 51 40.24 31.08 -4.26
N THR A 52 40.78 29.95 -4.73
CA THR A 52 41.08 29.75 -6.16
C THR A 52 39.80 29.75 -6.98
N LEU A 53 38.77 29.01 -6.56
CA LEU A 53 37.47 28.98 -7.23
C LEU A 53 36.82 30.37 -7.31
N SER A 54 36.82 31.13 -6.20
CA SER A 54 36.27 32.49 -6.16
C SER A 54 37.03 33.44 -7.10
N ARG A 55 38.36 33.37 -7.09
CA ARG A 55 39.21 34.17 -7.98
C ARG A 55 38.98 33.85 -9.45
N GLU A 56 38.94 32.56 -9.81
CA GLU A 56 38.67 32.12 -11.19
C GLU A 56 37.29 32.59 -11.66
N LEU A 57 36.27 32.62 -10.79
CA LEU A 57 34.95 33.15 -11.11
C LEU A 57 34.96 34.69 -11.28
N LEU A 58 35.71 35.43 -10.46
CA LEU A 58 35.85 36.89 -10.60
C LEU A 58 36.60 37.31 -11.86
N GLN A 59 37.57 36.50 -12.28
CA GLN A 59 38.45 36.76 -13.43
C GLN A 59 37.89 36.20 -14.74
N ASP A 60 36.73 35.54 -14.72
CA ASP A 60 36.11 34.86 -15.87
C ASP A 60 36.95 33.68 -16.42
N ASP A 61 37.82 33.10 -15.57
CA ASP A 61 38.67 31.94 -15.88
C ASP A 61 38.02 30.60 -15.48
N TYR A 62 36.81 30.64 -14.91
CA TYR A 62 36.09 29.45 -14.46
C TYR A 62 35.55 28.63 -15.64
N VAL A 63 35.96 27.37 -15.72
CA VAL A 63 35.43 26.39 -16.68
C VAL A 63 34.85 25.18 -15.93
N PRO A 64 33.56 24.82 -16.15
CA PRO A 64 32.98 23.62 -15.57
C PRO A 64 33.76 22.37 -15.96
N ARG A 65 33.97 21.47 -15.02
CA ARG A 65 34.71 20.22 -15.25
C ARG A 65 33.79 19.12 -15.78
N PRO A 66 34.34 18.07 -16.43
CA PRO A 66 33.54 16.95 -16.90
C PRO A 66 32.76 16.29 -15.75
N ALA A 67 31.47 16.01 -15.95
CA ALA A 67 30.69 15.24 -15.00
C ALA A 67 30.99 13.74 -15.13
N ARG A 68 30.98 13.03 -14.00
CA ARG A 68 30.98 11.57 -14.01
C ARG A 68 29.58 11.07 -14.31
N VAL A 69 29.45 10.25 -15.35
CA VAL A 69 28.17 9.65 -15.75
C VAL A 69 28.00 8.32 -15.02
N VAL A 70 26.91 8.18 -14.27
CA VAL A 70 26.56 6.95 -13.56
C VAL A 70 25.15 6.54 -13.97
N ASP A 71 25.02 5.34 -14.52
CA ASP A 71 23.71 4.76 -14.83
C ASP A 71 23.18 4.04 -13.57
N ILE A 72 22.13 4.59 -12.98
CA ILE A 72 21.41 3.97 -11.86
C ILE A 72 20.23 3.16 -12.42
N PRO A 73 20.08 1.88 -12.08
CA PRO A 73 18.91 1.10 -12.49
C PRO A 73 17.63 1.68 -11.87
N LYS A 74 16.56 1.83 -12.66
CA LYS A 74 15.24 2.20 -12.14
C LYS A 74 14.54 0.94 -11.59
N PRO A 75 13.77 1.04 -10.49
CA PRO A 75 12.93 -0.05 -9.98
C PRO A 75 11.91 -0.57 -11.01
N SER A 76 11.45 0.30 -11.93
CA SER A 76 10.49 0.01 -13.01
C SER A 76 11.09 -0.58 -14.29
N GLY A 77 12.41 -0.82 -14.33
CA GLY A 77 13.15 -1.11 -15.56
C GLY A 77 13.62 0.16 -16.27
N GLY A 78 14.78 0.07 -16.93
CA GLY A 78 15.48 1.22 -17.53
C GLY A 78 16.62 1.78 -16.65
N ARG A 79 17.33 2.80 -17.16
CA ARG A 79 18.49 3.42 -16.49
C ARG A 79 18.23 4.91 -16.29
N ARG A 80 18.46 5.43 -15.08
CA ARG A 80 18.55 6.85 -14.78
C ARG A 80 20.02 7.26 -14.89
N ARG A 81 20.35 8.05 -15.89
CA ARG A 81 21.71 8.53 -16.11
C ARG A 81 21.96 9.76 -15.25
N LEU A 82 22.63 9.59 -14.12
CA LEU A 82 23.09 10.72 -13.30
C LEU A 82 24.39 11.29 -13.87
N ARG A 83 24.49 12.62 -13.84
CA ARG A 83 25.70 13.37 -14.13
C ARG A 83 26.15 14.01 -12.82
N ILE A 84 27.25 13.50 -12.25
CA ILE A 84 27.81 13.99 -10.99
C ILE A 84 28.91 15.01 -11.32
N PRO A 85 28.72 16.31 -11.04
CA PRO A 85 29.74 17.32 -11.29
C PRO A 85 30.97 17.15 -10.38
N ALA A 86 32.08 17.77 -10.78
CA ALA A 86 33.27 17.90 -9.93
C ALA A 86 32.93 18.54 -8.58
N VAL A 87 33.75 18.28 -7.55
CA VAL A 87 33.53 18.83 -6.20
C VAL A 87 33.44 20.35 -6.24
N ARG A 88 34.39 21.02 -6.91
CA ARG A 88 34.39 22.48 -7.08
C ARG A 88 33.12 23.03 -7.73
N ASP A 89 32.60 22.34 -8.74
CA ASP A 89 31.39 22.75 -9.45
C ASP A 89 30.15 22.55 -8.59
N ARG A 90 30.10 21.45 -7.83
CA ARG A 90 29.04 21.22 -6.84
C ARG A 90 29.03 22.30 -5.77
N VAL A 91 30.19 22.80 -5.32
CA VAL A 91 30.28 23.88 -4.33
C VAL A 91 29.62 25.15 -4.87
N ILE A 92 30.05 25.67 -6.03
CA ILE A 92 29.46 26.90 -6.58
C ILE A 92 28.00 26.73 -6.99
N GLN A 93 27.61 25.56 -7.54
CA GLN A 93 26.21 25.26 -7.85
C GLN A 93 25.35 25.20 -6.58
N THR A 94 25.88 24.67 -5.47
CA THR A 94 25.17 24.61 -4.18
C THR A 94 25.00 25.99 -3.56
N ALA A 95 26.03 26.84 -3.62
CA ALA A 95 25.94 28.25 -3.20
C ALA A 95 24.87 29.00 -4.02
N SER A 96 24.93 28.86 -5.34
CA SER A 96 24.00 29.48 -6.28
C SER A 96 22.56 28.99 -6.09
N ALA A 97 22.37 27.68 -5.91
CA ALA A 97 21.05 27.07 -5.67
C ALA A 97 20.44 27.56 -4.36
N SER A 98 21.26 27.72 -3.32
CA SER A 98 20.82 28.21 -2.01
C SER A 98 20.31 29.65 -2.09
N LEU A 99 21.05 30.52 -2.78
CA LEU A 99 20.70 31.93 -2.92
C LEU A 99 19.48 32.12 -3.84
N LEU A 100 19.49 31.47 -5.01
CA LEU A 100 18.38 31.54 -5.96
C LEU A 100 17.11 30.95 -5.35
N GLY A 101 17.21 29.78 -4.71
CA GLY A 101 16.07 29.14 -4.05
C GLY A 101 15.48 30.01 -2.94
N ALA A 102 16.30 30.62 -2.10
CA ALA A 102 15.83 31.53 -1.05
C ALA A 102 15.11 32.77 -1.63
N GLY A 103 15.58 33.29 -2.76
CA GLY A 103 14.97 34.43 -3.43
C GLY A 103 13.66 34.11 -4.17
N LEU A 104 13.52 32.90 -4.71
CA LEU A 104 12.33 32.44 -5.44
C LEU A 104 11.25 31.84 -4.52
N GLU A 105 11.59 31.41 -3.31
CA GLU A 105 10.65 30.77 -2.38
C GLU A 105 9.35 31.59 -2.13
N PRO A 106 9.38 32.93 -2.01
CA PRO A 106 8.16 33.72 -1.84
C PRO A 106 7.24 33.76 -3.05
N SER A 107 7.75 33.50 -4.27
CA SER A 107 6.92 33.49 -5.48
C SER A 107 6.31 32.12 -5.77
N PHE A 108 6.92 31.03 -5.28
CA PHE A 108 6.43 29.69 -5.59
C PHE A 108 5.12 29.33 -4.90
N ASN A 109 4.21 28.72 -5.66
CA ASN A 109 2.90 28.28 -5.20
C ASN A 109 2.97 27.41 -3.92
N ALA A 110 2.04 27.63 -2.98
CA ALA A 110 2.01 26.91 -1.71
C ALA A 110 1.74 25.39 -1.84
N LEU A 111 1.17 24.94 -2.97
CA LEU A 111 0.91 23.53 -3.30
C LEU A 111 2.01 22.87 -4.14
N SER A 112 3.17 23.51 -4.27
CA SER A 112 4.39 22.93 -4.84
C SER A 112 5.38 22.60 -3.73
N PHE A 113 5.81 21.34 -3.63
CA PHE A 113 6.53 20.84 -2.44
C PHE A 113 7.93 20.29 -2.73
N GLY A 114 8.16 19.73 -3.92
CA GLY A 114 9.43 19.05 -4.24
C GLY A 114 10.62 20.01 -4.25
N TYR A 115 11.78 19.55 -3.78
CA TYR A 115 13.06 20.29 -3.81
C TYR A 115 13.05 21.69 -3.16
N ARG A 116 12.14 21.94 -2.21
CA ARG A 116 12.04 23.23 -1.52
C ARG A 116 12.38 23.10 -0.03
N PRO A 117 13.16 24.03 0.55
CA PRO A 117 13.47 24.03 1.98
C PRO A 117 12.19 24.09 2.84
N GLY A 118 12.12 23.26 3.88
CA GLY A 118 10.96 23.22 4.78
C GLY A 118 9.69 22.60 4.18
N ARG A 119 9.76 22.10 2.94
CA ARG A 119 8.68 21.36 2.27
C ARG A 119 8.95 19.87 2.30
N SER A 120 7.94 19.06 2.56
CA SER A 120 8.08 17.60 2.67
C SER A 120 7.02 16.83 1.89
N VAL A 121 7.31 15.55 1.62
CA VAL A 121 6.34 14.60 1.06
C VAL A 121 5.07 14.55 1.92
N GLN A 122 5.22 14.52 3.24
CA GLN A 122 4.09 14.47 4.18
C GLN A 122 3.19 15.71 4.07
N GLN A 123 3.75 16.89 3.80
CA GLN A 123 2.96 18.10 3.58
C GLN A 123 2.20 18.06 2.25
N ALA A 124 2.82 17.56 1.18
CA ALA A 124 2.14 17.35 -0.10
C ALA A 124 0.95 16.37 0.06
N VAL A 125 1.20 15.27 0.76
CA VAL A 125 0.20 14.26 1.10
C VAL A 125 -0.94 14.85 1.93
N ALA A 126 -0.62 15.64 2.97
CA ALA A 126 -1.61 16.32 3.78
C ALA A 126 -2.43 17.35 2.99
N ALA A 127 -1.83 18.01 1.99
CA ALA A 127 -2.53 18.93 1.11
C ALA A 127 -3.55 18.21 0.22
N VAL A 128 -3.16 17.08 -0.39
CA VAL A 128 -4.08 16.22 -1.16
C VAL A 128 -5.22 15.74 -0.27
N ASP A 129 -4.92 15.28 0.95
CA ASP A 129 -5.94 14.80 1.89
C ASP A 129 -6.91 15.90 2.34
N ARG A 130 -6.40 17.11 2.60
CA ARG A 130 -7.22 18.28 2.93
C ARG A 130 -8.17 18.62 1.79
N LEU A 131 -7.65 18.80 0.57
CA LEU A 131 -8.45 19.11 -0.61
C LEU A 131 -9.50 18.03 -0.87
N ARG A 132 -9.13 16.76 -0.70
CA ARG A 132 -10.07 15.66 -0.78
C ARG A 132 -11.21 15.81 0.23
N ARG A 133 -10.95 16.20 1.48
CA ARG A 133 -12.01 16.48 2.47
C ARG A 133 -12.89 17.68 2.08
N GLU A 134 -12.32 18.67 1.41
CA GLU A 134 -13.02 19.87 0.92
C GLU A 134 -13.98 19.64 -0.26
N GLY A 135 -14.07 18.41 -0.80
CA GLY A 135 -15.04 18.08 -1.84
C GLY A 135 -14.43 17.70 -3.19
N PHE A 136 -13.11 17.72 -3.31
CA PHE A 136 -12.43 17.29 -4.52
C PHE A 136 -12.36 15.75 -4.56
N ARG A 137 -13.18 15.16 -5.43
CA ARG A 137 -13.45 13.71 -5.46
C ARG A 137 -12.72 12.98 -6.58
N TRP A 138 -12.31 13.72 -7.61
CA TRP A 138 -11.58 13.21 -8.77
C TRP A 138 -10.17 13.76 -8.76
N ALA A 139 -9.21 12.97 -9.23
CA ALA A 139 -7.84 13.39 -9.41
C ALA A 139 -7.32 12.96 -10.79
N VAL A 140 -6.59 13.86 -11.44
CA VAL A 140 -5.72 13.53 -12.56
C VAL A 140 -4.38 13.16 -11.94
N ASP A 141 -4.05 11.87 -11.95
CA ASP A 141 -2.75 11.32 -11.57
C ASP A 141 -1.84 11.45 -12.80
N ALA A 142 -0.86 12.34 -12.76
CA ALA A 142 -0.09 12.76 -13.94
C ALA A 142 1.42 12.76 -13.69
N ASP A 143 2.16 12.37 -14.73
CA ASP A 143 3.64 12.28 -14.78
C ASP A 143 4.10 13.03 -16.03
N ILE A 144 5.18 13.81 -15.91
CA ILE A 144 5.79 14.52 -17.04
C ILE A 144 6.80 13.62 -17.72
N HIS A 145 6.59 13.35 -19.01
CA HIS A 145 7.49 12.49 -19.78
C HIS A 145 8.89 13.12 -19.89
N ALA A 146 9.90 12.46 -19.31
CA ALA A 146 11.31 12.85 -19.38
C ALA A 146 11.55 14.34 -19.02
N CYS A 147 10.95 14.82 -17.92
CA CYS A 147 10.94 16.24 -17.54
C CYS A 147 12.32 16.90 -17.60
N PHE A 148 13.31 16.36 -16.86
CA PHE A 148 14.65 16.96 -16.78
C PHE A 148 15.35 16.98 -18.15
N ASP A 149 15.20 15.94 -18.97
CA ASP A 149 15.88 15.85 -20.27
C ASP A 149 15.25 16.79 -21.32
N SER A 150 13.99 17.18 -21.13
CA SER A 150 13.20 17.92 -22.12
C SER A 150 13.22 19.45 -21.93
N VAL A 151 13.65 19.94 -20.76
CA VAL A 151 13.68 21.38 -20.43
C VAL A 151 14.47 22.16 -21.49
N ALA A 152 13.79 23.06 -22.19
CA ALA A 152 14.42 23.95 -23.17
C ALA A 152 15.17 25.09 -22.47
N HIS A 153 16.48 25.24 -22.72
CA HIS A 153 17.32 26.23 -22.05
C HIS A 153 16.87 27.65 -22.33
N GLU A 154 16.56 28.00 -23.58
CA GLU A 154 16.12 29.36 -23.96
C GLU A 154 14.88 29.82 -23.17
N ARG A 155 13.91 28.91 -23.01
CA ARG A 155 12.69 29.17 -22.22
C ARG A 155 13.01 29.31 -20.73
N LEU A 156 13.84 28.41 -20.19
CA LEU A 156 14.26 28.47 -18.78
C LEU A 156 14.98 29.78 -18.47
N MET A 157 15.88 30.22 -19.36
CA MET A 157 16.62 31.47 -19.22
C MET A 157 15.69 32.69 -19.32
N THR A 158 14.66 32.63 -20.17
CA THR A 158 13.61 33.65 -20.24
C THR A 158 12.85 33.76 -18.92
N GLU A 159 12.44 32.63 -18.33
CA GLU A 159 11.79 32.64 -17.00
C GLU A 159 12.73 33.15 -15.91
N LEU A 160 14.00 32.71 -15.88
CA LEU A 160 14.99 33.16 -14.91
C LEU A 160 15.18 34.68 -14.93
N ALA A 161 15.25 35.29 -16.12
CA ALA A 161 15.41 36.72 -16.30
C ALA A 161 14.21 37.55 -15.79
N ARG A 162 13.04 36.93 -15.53
CA ARG A 162 11.89 37.59 -14.91
C ARG A 162 12.11 37.84 -13.43
N TYR A 163 12.88 36.98 -12.75
CA TYR A 163 13.08 37.02 -11.30
C TYR A 163 14.48 37.51 -10.90
N VAL A 164 15.49 37.35 -11.77
CA VAL A 164 16.88 37.72 -11.49
C VAL A 164 17.31 38.90 -12.35
N ASP A 165 17.95 39.88 -11.72
CA ASP A 165 18.59 41.06 -12.34
C ASP A 165 20.08 41.07 -11.97
N ASP A 166 20.78 40.04 -12.45
CA ASP A 166 22.21 39.84 -12.24
C ASP A 166 22.78 39.07 -13.45
N HIS A 167 23.37 39.80 -14.39
CA HIS A 167 23.85 39.24 -15.66
C HIS A 167 24.95 38.18 -15.45
N TYR A 168 25.87 38.40 -14.51
CA TYR A 168 26.95 37.44 -14.23
C TYR A 168 26.40 36.13 -13.67
N PHE A 169 25.39 36.21 -12.80
CA PHE A 169 24.73 35.01 -12.26
C PHE A 169 23.96 34.24 -13.34
N ILE A 170 23.25 34.95 -14.22
CA ILE A 170 22.51 34.36 -15.35
C ILE A 170 23.49 33.67 -16.31
N ASN A 171 24.61 34.32 -16.65
CA ASN A 171 25.64 33.73 -17.52
C ASN A 171 26.26 32.48 -16.90
N LEU A 172 26.54 32.49 -15.60
CA LEU A 172 27.06 31.33 -14.89
C LEU A 172 26.10 30.12 -14.96
N ILE A 173 24.79 30.37 -14.87
CA ILE A 173 23.78 29.33 -15.06
C ILE A 173 23.75 28.85 -16.52
N SER A 174 23.79 29.76 -17.50
CA SER A 174 23.87 29.40 -18.93
C SER A 174 25.06 28.49 -19.22
N LEU A 175 26.22 28.83 -18.68
CA LEU A 175 27.46 28.07 -18.82
C LEU A 175 27.30 26.63 -18.32
N TRP A 176 26.63 26.42 -17.18
CA TRP A 176 26.34 25.06 -16.70
C TRP A 176 25.32 24.33 -17.56
N LEU A 177 24.28 25.01 -18.03
CA LEU A 177 23.26 24.41 -18.89
C LEU A 177 23.86 23.95 -20.23
N GLU A 178 24.69 24.78 -20.85
CA GLU A 178 25.38 24.45 -22.10
C GLU A 178 26.36 23.29 -21.92
N HIS A 179 27.16 23.32 -20.85
CA HIS A 179 28.18 22.30 -20.58
C HIS A 179 27.57 20.94 -20.20
N TYR A 180 26.50 20.95 -19.40
CA TYR A 180 25.89 19.73 -18.89
C TYR A 180 24.61 19.30 -19.62
N GLY A 181 24.09 20.08 -20.55
CA GLY A 181 22.94 19.75 -21.39
C GLY A 181 23.33 19.06 -22.69
N SER A 182 22.39 19.00 -23.64
CA SER A 182 22.63 18.54 -25.00
C SER A 182 21.74 19.29 -25.97
N GLY A 183 22.32 19.97 -26.96
CA GLY A 183 21.56 20.65 -28.02
C GLY A 183 20.59 21.74 -27.51
N GLY A 184 20.98 22.50 -26.47
CA GLY A 184 20.14 23.55 -25.89
C GLY A 184 18.99 23.03 -25.02
N ARG A 185 19.03 21.77 -24.61
CA ARG A 185 18.03 21.14 -23.75
C ARG A 185 18.66 20.34 -22.61
N GLY A 186 17.87 20.13 -21.57
CA GLY A 186 18.13 19.18 -20.51
C GLY A 186 18.77 19.80 -19.25
N LEU A 187 18.38 19.28 -18.10
CA LEU A 187 18.96 19.56 -16.79
C LEU A 187 19.73 18.33 -16.32
N ALA A 188 20.97 18.52 -15.89
CA ALA A 188 21.80 17.43 -15.40
C ALA A 188 21.26 16.86 -14.08
N GLN A 189 20.68 15.66 -14.16
CA GLN A 189 20.25 14.93 -12.96
C GLN A 189 21.46 14.60 -12.09
N GLY A 190 21.52 15.19 -10.89
CA GLY A 190 22.67 15.09 -9.98
C GLY A 190 23.44 16.41 -9.77
N SER A 191 23.14 17.44 -10.56
CA SER A 191 23.64 18.80 -10.34
C SER A 191 22.83 19.53 -9.25
N PRO A 192 23.48 20.19 -8.26
CA PRO A 192 22.78 20.90 -7.17
C PRO A 192 21.83 22.04 -7.61
N ILE A 193 22.07 22.69 -8.76
CA ILE A 193 21.23 23.80 -9.24
C ILE A 193 19.97 23.31 -9.97
N SER A 194 20.05 22.13 -10.59
CA SER A 194 18.98 21.61 -11.46
C SER A 194 17.60 21.51 -10.80
N PRO A 195 17.45 21.09 -9.52
CA PRO A 195 16.15 21.05 -8.86
C PRO A 195 15.45 22.41 -8.75
N VAL A 196 16.20 23.48 -8.45
CA VAL A 196 15.64 24.85 -8.34
C VAL A 196 15.20 25.35 -9.71
N LEU A 197 16.00 25.07 -10.75
CA LEU A 197 15.68 25.42 -12.13
C LEU A 197 14.46 24.66 -12.66
N ALA A 198 14.31 23.38 -12.31
CA ALA A 198 13.13 22.59 -12.67
C ALA A 198 11.86 23.16 -12.04
N ASN A 199 11.92 23.58 -10.77
CA ASN A 199 10.78 24.23 -10.11
C ASN A 199 10.42 25.57 -10.74
N LEU A 200 11.42 26.40 -11.07
CA LEU A 200 11.21 27.65 -11.79
C LEU A 200 10.54 27.42 -13.15
N TYR A 201 10.96 26.38 -13.88
CA TYR A 201 10.39 26.04 -15.19
C TYR A 201 8.92 25.61 -15.12
N LEU A 202 8.53 24.94 -14.03
CA LEU A 202 7.17 24.42 -13.82
C LEU A 202 6.27 25.40 -13.06
N ASP A 203 6.80 26.50 -12.52
CA ASP A 203 6.03 27.52 -11.79
C ASP A 203 4.83 28.08 -12.58
N PRO A 204 4.95 28.37 -13.90
CA PRO A 204 3.79 28.83 -14.68
C PRO A 204 2.64 27.80 -14.78
N LEU A 205 2.94 26.50 -14.65
CA LEU A 205 1.91 25.47 -14.58
C LEU A 205 1.16 25.57 -13.25
N ASP A 206 1.88 25.72 -12.14
CA ASP A 206 1.30 25.84 -10.80
C ASP A 206 0.38 27.07 -10.70
N ASP A 207 0.86 28.22 -11.17
CA ASP A 207 0.12 29.49 -11.23
C ASP A 207 -1.19 29.38 -12.01
N ALA A 208 -1.18 28.62 -13.11
CA ALA A 208 -2.37 28.45 -13.94
C ALA A 208 -3.50 27.70 -13.21
N PHE A 209 -3.20 26.94 -12.15
CA PHE A 209 -4.18 26.21 -11.35
C PHE A 209 -4.48 26.86 -10.00
N GLU A 210 -3.74 27.91 -9.60
CA GLU A 210 -3.97 28.60 -8.32
C GLU A 210 -5.36 29.26 -8.25
N LYS A 211 -5.77 29.95 -9.34
CA LYS A 211 -7.04 30.72 -9.42
C LYS A 211 -8.18 29.95 -10.07
N GLY A 212 -7.98 28.66 -10.35
CA GLY A 212 -8.95 27.81 -11.05
C GLY A 212 -10.01 27.18 -10.12
N ALA A 213 -10.93 26.40 -10.70
CA ALA A 213 -11.83 25.54 -9.94
C ALA A 213 -11.12 24.26 -9.45
N ASP A 214 -10.08 23.83 -10.15
CA ASP A 214 -9.25 22.67 -9.83
C ASP A 214 -8.02 23.07 -8.99
N ARG A 215 -7.38 22.10 -8.34
CA ARG A 215 -6.21 22.33 -7.48
C ARG A 215 -5.07 21.39 -7.87
N LEU A 216 -3.94 21.96 -8.28
CA LEU A 216 -2.73 21.21 -8.61
C LEU A 216 -1.85 21.08 -7.36
N VAL A 217 -1.48 19.85 -7.02
CA VAL A 217 -0.50 19.54 -5.97
C VAL A 217 0.69 18.88 -6.64
N ARG A 218 1.87 19.49 -6.55
CA ARG A 218 3.09 19.04 -7.25
C ARG A 218 4.23 18.75 -6.30
N TYR A 219 4.95 17.68 -6.60
CA TYR A 219 6.20 17.33 -5.96
C TYR A 219 7.23 17.00 -7.03
N ALA A 220 8.07 17.99 -7.35
CA ALA A 220 9.00 17.91 -8.48
C ALA A 220 8.26 17.73 -9.81
N ASP A 221 8.50 16.62 -10.51
CA ASP A 221 7.88 16.20 -11.78
C ASP A 221 6.60 15.37 -11.61
N ASP A 222 6.35 14.81 -10.42
CA ASP A 222 5.10 14.14 -10.07
C ASP A 222 4.06 15.15 -9.60
N PHE A 223 2.83 15.10 -10.15
CA PHE A 223 1.75 15.97 -9.69
C PHE A 223 0.37 15.35 -9.84
N VAL A 224 -0.55 15.84 -9.03
CA VAL A 224 -1.96 15.48 -9.08
C VAL A 224 -2.81 16.73 -9.24
N ILE A 225 -3.82 16.66 -10.11
CA ILE A 225 -4.80 17.74 -10.26
C ILE A 225 -6.13 17.28 -9.69
N LEU A 226 -6.55 17.89 -8.59
CA LEU A 226 -7.78 17.57 -7.90
C LEU A 226 -8.95 18.37 -8.45
N SER A 227 -10.06 17.69 -8.75
CA SER A 227 -11.28 18.22 -9.32
C SER A 227 -12.53 17.71 -8.59
N GLN A 228 -13.61 18.48 -8.62
CA GLN A 228 -14.88 18.10 -7.97
C GLN A 228 -15.69 17.08 -8.77
N SER A 229 -15.52 17.04 -10.10
CA SER A 229 -16.23 16.11 -11.00
C SER A 229 -15.29 15.50 -12.03
N ARG A 230 -15.68 14.36 -12.62
CA ARG A 230 -14.92 13.70 -13.69
C ARG A 230 -14.73 14.60 -14.90
N VAL A 231 -15.78 15.30 -15.32
CA VAL A 231 -15.74 16.23 -16.46
C VAL A 231 -14.78 17.39 -16.19
N ALA A 232 -14.72 17.88 -14.95
CA ALA A 232 -13.73 18.88 -14.57
C ALA A 232 -12.30 18.30 -14.62
N ALA A 233 -12.09 17.07 -14.15
CA ALA A 233 -10.79 16.39 -14.22
C ALA A 233 -10.32 16.20 -15.68
N GLU A 234 -11.22 15.82 -16.60
CA GLU A 234 -10.91 15.71 -18.03
C GLU A 234 -10.48 17.06 -18.62
N LYS A 235 -11.24 18.13 -18.34
CA LYS A 235 -10.87 19.50 -18.75
C LYS A 235 -9.55 19.97 -18.13
N ALA A 236 -9.30 19.61 -16.88
CA ALA A 236 -8.08 19.95 -16.16
C ALA A 236 -6.86 19.23 -16.76
N ARG A 237 -6.98 17.94 -17.08
CA ARG A 237 -5.96 17.16 -17.80
C ARG A 237 -5.63 17.81 -19.14
N ASP A 238 -6.64 18.15 -19.94
CA ASP A 238 -6.44 18.74 -21.26
C ASP A 238 -5.83 20.16 -21.17
N LYS A 239 -6.20 20.93 -20.13
CA LYS A 239 -5.59 22.22 -19.82
C LYS A 239 -4.11 22.05 -19.45
N ALA A 240 -3.79 21.08 -18.60
CA ALA A 240 -2.40 20.78 -18.21
C ALA A 240 -1.56 20.38 -19.42
N GLY A 241 -2.07 19.50 -20.29
CA GLY A 241 -1.40 19.10 -21.52
C GLY A 241 -1.10 20.29 -22.45
N ARG A 242 -2.08 21.19 -22.66
CA ARG A 242 -1.86 22.41 -23.47
C ARG A 242 -0.85 23.37 -22.84
N LEU A 243 -0.80 23.47 -21.52
CA LEU A 243 0.16 24.32 -20.83
C LEU A 243 1.58 23.74 -20.94
N LEU A 244 1.75 22.45 -20.63
CA LEU A 244 3.03 21.75 -20.75
C LEU A 244 3.58 21.83 -22.18
N ALA A 245 2.74 21.65 -23.21
CA ALA A 245 3.16 21.74 -24.60
C ALA A 245 3.70 23.14 -24.97
N ARG A 246 3.24 24.22 -24.31
CA ARG A 246 3.81 25.57 -24.50
C ARG A 246 5.20 25.71 -23.91
N PHE A 247 5.59 24.83 -23.00
CA PHE A 247 6.92 24.73 -22.43
C PHE A 247 7.68 23.54 -23.01
N ASP A 248 7.29 23.05 -24.19
CA ASP A 248 7.90 21.90 -24.86
C ASP A 248 8.01 20.64 -23.96
N LEU A 249 7.03 20.45 -23.08
CA LEU A 249 6.86 19.28 -22.22
C LEU A 249 5.57 18.54 -22.57
N ASP A 250 5.56 17.23 -22.34
CA ASP A 250 4.40 16.38 -22.60
C ASP A 250 3.98 15.58 -21.36
N LEU A 251 2.68 15.36 -21.23
CA LEU A 251 2.13 14.40 -20.27
C LEU A 251 2.47 12.98 -20.70
N HIS A 252 2.84 12.12 -19.75
CA HIS A 252 3.11 10.72 -20.04
C HIS A 252 1.79 9.99 -20.34
N PRO A 253 1.54 9.50 -21.58
CA PRO A 253 0.21 9.03 -21.99
C PRO A 253 -0.25 7.78 -21.24
N GLN A 254 0.68 6.87 -20.93
CA GLN A 254 0.38 5.61 -20.22
C GLN A 254 0.31 5.73 -18.70
N LYS A 255 0.92 6.77 -18.12
CA LYS A 255 0.94 7.00 -16.67
C LYS A 255 -0.07 8.05 -16.23
N THR A 256 -0.57 8.86 -17.16
CA THR A 256 -1.59 9.86 -16.87
C THR A 256 -2.96 9.20 -16.85
N ARG A 257 -3.67 9.26 -15.71
CA ARG A 257 -5.01 8.68 -15.56
C ARG A 257 -5.92 9.58 -14.74
N ILE A 258 -7.22 9.41 -14.93
CA ILE A 258 -8.24 10.08 -14.14
C ILE A 258 -8.83 9.04 -13.19
N VAL A 259 -8.69 9.28 -11.89
CA VAL A 259 -9.11 8.37 -10.83
C VAL A 259 -10.09 9.06 -9.89
N HIS A 260 -11.01 8.30 -9.33
CA HIS A 260 -11.79 8.75 -8.18
C HIS A 260 -11.07 8.33 -6.90
N PHE A 261 -11.15 9.14 -5.84
CA PHE A 261 -10.52 8.78 -4.56
C PHE A 261 -11.09 7.48 -3.96
N ASP A 262 -12.28 7.03 -4.34
CA ASP A 262 -12.82 5.75 -3.88
C ASP A 262 -12.13 4.54 -4.56
N ASP A 263 -11.61 4.74 -5.77
CA ASP A 263 -10.88 3.71 -6.54
C ASP A 263 -9.40 3.65 -6.15
N GLY A 264 -8.91 4.72 -5.52
CA GLY A 264 -7.56 4.84 -5.02
C GLY A 264 -6.68 5.73 -5.89
N LEU A 265 -6.06 6.73 -5.27
CA LEU A 265 -5.00 7.53 -5.85
C LEU A 265 -3.69 7.17 -5.16
N ARG A 266 -2.67 6.81 -5.94
CA ARG A 266 -1.31 6.64 -5.43
C ARG A 266 -0.53 7.92 -5.71
N PHE A 267 0.05 8.52 -4.68
CA PHE A 267 0.87 9.72 -4.83
C PHE A 267 1.97 9.74 -3.76
N LEU A 268 3.23 9.85 -4.19
CA LEU A 268 4.42 9.94 -3.33
C LEU A 268 4.51 8.84 -2.27
N GLY A 269 4.33 7.58 -2.69
CA GLY A 269 4.34 6.44 -1.78
C GLY A 269 3.21 6.48 -0.76
N HIS A 270 2.08 7.12 -1.07
CA HIS A 270 0.87 7.09 -0.25
C HIS A 270 -0.34 6.72 -1.10
N LEU A 271 -1.18 5.84 -0.57
CA LEU A 271 -2.45 5.46 -1.18
C LEU A 271 -3.59 6.23 -0.48
N PHE A 272 -4.27 7.05 -1.26
CA PHE A 272 -5.49 7.76 -0.87
C PHE A 272 -6.69 6.96 -1.35
N VAL A 273 -7.39 6.29 -0.45
CA VAL A 273 -8.61 5.52 -0.76
C VAL A 273 -9.71 5.95 0.17
N ARG A 274 -10.85 6.40 -0.39
CA ARG A 274 -11.99 6.93 0.36
C ARG A 274 -11.54 8.00 1.36
N SER A 275 -11.69 7.77 2.67
CA SER A 275 -11.27 8.67 3.76
C SER A 275 -9.88 8.40 4.32
N LEU A 276 -9.18 7.37 3.83
CA LEU A 276 -7.90 6.91 4.37
C LEU A 276 -6.73 7.41 3.54
N VAL A 277 -5.65 7.74 4.24
CA VAL A 277 -4.32 7.98 3.68
C VAL A 277 -3.40 6.95 4.30
N ILE A 278 -2.85 6.06 3.48
CA ILE A 278 -1.99 4.97 3.92
C ILE A 278 -0.61 5.20 3.34
N SER A 279 0.42 5.29 4.18
CA SER A 279 1.82 5.24 3.70
C SER A 279 2.07 3.88 3.07
N ASP A 280 2.42 3.89 1.80
CA ASP A 280 2.73 2.73 0.98
C ASP A 280 4.25 2.49 1.01
N PRO A 281 4.74 1.44 1.68
CA PRO A 281 6.19 1.19 1.76
C PRO A 281 6.79 0.60 0.46
N PHE A 282 6.05 0.56 -0.65
CA PHE A 282 6.50 -0.05 -1.90
C PHE A 282 6.26 0.85 -3.12
N ASP A 283 7.35 1.30 -3.75
CA ASP A 283 7.41 1.52 -5.20
C ASP A 283 7.31 0.13 -5.87
N ALA A 284 6.10 -0.40 -5.98
CA ALA A 284 5.87 -1.57 -6.81
C ALA A 284 5.91 -1.13 -8.28
N PRO A 285 6.78 -1.71 -9.14
CA PRO A 285 6.71 -1.46 -10.56
C PRO A 285 5.35 -1.89 -11.13
N ASP A 286 4.83 -1.10 -12.07
CA ASP A 286 3.62 -1.32 -12.88
C ASP A 286 3.74 -2.53 -13.83
N ASN A 287 4.23 -3.67 -13.37
CA ASN A 287 4.29 -4.90 -14.16
C ASN A 287 3.98 -6.13 -13.29
N LEU A 288 2.68 -6.40 -13.10
CA LEU A 288 2.17 -7.67 -12.59
C LEU A 288 1.04 -8.21 -13.46
N ASN A 289 1.38 -8.56 -14.71
CA ASN A 289 0.60 -9.51 -15.49
C ASN A 289 0.81 -10.95 -14.97
N ALA A 290 0.31 -11.33 -13.77
CA ALA A 290 0.25 -12.75 -13.39
C ALA A 290 -0.66 -13.13 -12.20
N LEU A 291 -1.85 -12.56 -12.08
CA LEU A 291 -3.05 -13.36 -11.80
C LEU A 291 -4.14 -12.73 -12.67
N PRO A 292 -4.85 -13.48 -13.55
CA PRO A 292 -6.07 -12.91 -14.13
C PRO A 292 -6.96 -12.53 -12.95
N GLU A 293 -7.32 -11.25 -12.85
CA GLU A 293 -8.50 -10.87 -12.09
C GLU A 293 -9.68 -11.69 -12.66
N PRO A 294 -10.58 -12.21 -11.81
CA PRO A 294 -11.80 -12.80 -12.34
C PRO A 294 -12.44 -11.76 -13.26
N GLU A 295 -12.77 -12.17 -14.48
CA GLU A 295 -13.32 -11.31 -15.53
C GLU A 295 -14.44 -10.44 -14.94
N THR A 296 -14.12 -9.19 -14.65
CA THR A 296 -15.13 -8.19 -14.38
C THR A 296 -15.60 -7.71 -15.73
N GLU A 297 -16.65 -8.34 -16.25
CA GLU A 297 -17.51 -7.66 -17.20
C GLU A 297 -17.89 -6.30 -16.57
N GLU A 298 -17.31 -5.23 -17.10
CA GLU A 298 -17.76 -3.88 -16.87
C GLU A 298 -19.17 -3.76 -17.46
N SER A 299 -20.18 -4.16 -16.70
CA SER A 299 -21.54 -3.72 -16.95
C SER A 299 -21.76 -2.42 -16.17
N GLU A 300 -21.92 -1.32 -16.90
CA GLU A 300 -22.46 -0.06 -16.39
C GLU A 300 -23.69 -0.35 -15.50
N GLY A 301 -23.67 0.12 -14.24
CA GLY A 301 -24.90 0.27 -13.43
C GLY A 301 -24.90 -0.16 -11.95
N SER A 302 -23.97 -0.99 -11.46
CA SER A 302 -24.07 -1.50 -10.06
C SER A 302 -23.34 -0.61 -9.04
N ARG A 303 -24.08 0.06 -8.15
CA ARG A 303 -23.59 0.88 -7.02
C ARG A 303 -23.07 0.00 -5.86
N PHE A 304 -22.00 -0.74 -6.07
CA PHE A 304 -21.34 -1.45 -4.96
C PHE A 304 -20.70 -0.45 -3.98
N ARG A 305 -21.26 -0.32 -2.77
CA ARG A 305 -20.66 0.38 -1.63
C ARG A 305 -20.56 -0.60 -0.46
N PRO A 306 -19.38 -1.19 -0.18
CA PRO A 306 -19.26 -2.08 0.95
C PRO A 306 -19.36 -1.28 2.26
N PRO A 307 -20.01 -1.83 3.30
CA PRO A 307 -19.81 -1.32 4.65
C PRO A 307 -18.33 -1.52 5.01
N ALA A 308 -17.60 -0.43 5.22
CA ALA A 308 -16.23 -0.50 5.70
C ALA A 308 -16.28 -0.88 7.19
N ARG A 309 -16.06 -2.16 7.47
CA ARG A 309 -15.76 -2.64 8.81
C ARG A 309 -14.43 -2.02 9.27
N ARG A 310 -14.35 -1.53 10.50
CA ARG A 310 -13.23 -0.74 11.05
C ARG A 310 -12.56 -1.48 12.21
N THR A 311 -11.71 -2.44 11.86
CA THR A 311 -10.93 -3.20 12.84
C THR A 311 -9.71 -2.40 13.30
N LEU A 312 -9.52 -2.29 14.61
CA LEU A 312 -8.38 -1.63 15.23
C LEU A 312 -7.32 -2.65 15.63
N TYR A 313 -6.18 -2.63 14.95
CA TYR A 313 -5.06 -3.53 15.19
C TYR A 313 -3.99 -2.90 16.09
N LEU A 314 -3.68 -3.54 17.22
CA LEU A 314 -2.54 -3.20 18.08
C LEU A 314 -1.44 -4.24 17.84
N ALA A 315 -0.57 -3.96 16.87
CA ALA A 315 0.41 -4.92 16.34
C ALA A 315 1.88 -4.61 16.68
N THR A 316 2.14 -3.48 17.36
CA THR A 316 3.51 -3.02 17.66
C THR A 316 3.79 -3.17 19.15
N ASP A 317 4.96 -3.71 19.48
CA ASP A 317 5.41 -3.90 20.86
C ASP A 317 5.46 -2.56 21.62
N GLY A 318 5.04 -2.57 22.89
CA GLY A 318 4.92 -1.36 23.70
C GLY A 318 3.78 -0.41 23.31
N THR A 319 2.86 -0.85 22.43
CA THR A 319 1.61 -0.11 22.14
C THR A 319 0.57 -0.44 23.19
N SER A 320 -0.14 0.56 23.71
CA SER A 320 -1.24 0.37 24.65
C SER A 320 -2.51 1.12 24.22
N ALA A 321 -3.67 0.50 24.49
CA ALA A 321 -4.97 1.14 24.37
C ALA A 321 -5.53 1.46 25.77
N GLN A 322 -5.86 2.74 25.97
CA GLN A 322 -6.37 3.27 27.24
C GLN A 322 -7.59 4.17 26.99
N ILE A 323 -8.45 4.37 27.99
CA ILE A 323 -9.56 5.33 27.87
C ILE A 323 -9.08 6.74 28.22
N GLY A 324 -9.25 7.66 27.29
CA GLY A 324 -9.00 9.09 27.47
C GLY A 324 -10.22 9.85 27.99
N SER A 325 -10.09 11.18 28.08
CA SER A 325 -11.21 12.05 28.37
C SER A 325 -12.32 11.91 27.30
N GLY A 326 -13.57 11.72 27.74
CA GLY A 326 -14.73 11.58 26.85
C GLY A 326 -14.90 10.21 26.20
N GLU A 327 -14.48 9.12 26.87
CA GLU A 327 -14.66 7.72 26.44
C GLU A 327 -13.93 7.31 25.14
N ALA A 328 -13.07 8.18 24.61
CA ALA A 328 -12.25 7.86 23.45
C ALA A 328 -11.17 6.83 23.81
N VAL A 329 -10.90 5.90 22.89
CA VAL A 329 -9.78 4.97 22.97
C VAL A 329 -8.51 5.70 22.52
N ASN A 330 -7.64 5.99 23.48
CA ASN A 330 -6.31 6.56 23.27
C ASN A 330 -5.33 5.43 22.97
N ILE A 331 -4.67 5.50 21.81
CA ILE A 331 -3.58 4.61 21.44
C ILE A 331 -2.27 5.31 21.75
N ALA A 332 -1.44 4.70 22.59
CA ALA A 332 -0.14 5.21 22.96
C ALA A 332 0.95 4.19 22.61
N GLU A 333 2.13 4.68 22.23
CA GLU A 333 3.31 3.86 21.94
C GLU A 333 4.47 4.44 22.75
N ALA A 334 5.13 3.62 23.57
CA ALA A 334 6.17 4.07 24.51
C ALA A 334 5.73 5.28 25.38
N GLY A 335 4.46 5.28 25.82
CA GLY A 335 3.87 6.34 26.63
C GLY A 335 3.46 7.63 25.87
N GLN A 336 3.77 7.74 24.58
CA GLN A 336 3.35 8.88 23.75
C GLN A 336 2.02 8.60 23.04
N LEU A 337 1.07 9.52 23.13
CA LEU A 337 -0.22 9.42 22.43
C LEU A 337 -0.03 9.49 20.91
N ARG A 338 -0.48 8.44 20.21
CA ARG A 338 -0.46 8.32 18.74
C ARG A 338 -1.81 8.61 18.10
N ALA A 339 -2.90 8.19 18.73
CA ALA A 339 -4.25 8.39 18.19
C ALA A 339 -5.32 8.48 19.27
N ARG A 340 -6.44 9.14 18.96
CA ARG A 340 -7.68 9.10 19.74
C ARG A 340 -8.82 8.65 18.84
N ILE A 341 -9.48 7.55 19.19
CA ILE A 341 -10.51 6.92 18.36
C ILE A 341 -11.79 6.77 19.18
N LYS A 342 -12.92 7.26 18.65
CA LYS A 342 -14.22 7.05 19.31
C LYS A 342 -14.66 5.59 19.17
N PRO A 343 -15.25 4.97 20.20
CA PRO A 343 -15.77 3.59 20.10
C PRO A 343 -16.68 3.36 18.89
N ALA A 344 -17.55 4.31 18.54
CA ALA A 344 -18.43 4.24 17.36
C ALA A 344 -17.70 4.18 15.99
N ALA A 345 -16.38 4.33 15.98
CA ALA A 345 -15.54 4.17 14.80
C ALA A 345 -14.74 2.87 14.79
N ILE A 346 -14.98 1.97 15.75
CA ILE A 346 -14.31 0.68 15.90
C ILE A 346 -15.39 -0.40 15.88
N ASP A 347 -15.27 -1.35 14.96
CA ASP A 347 -16.19 -2.49 14.91
C ASP A 347 -15.66 -3.68 15.72
N ASP A 348 -14.33 -3.83 15.80
CA ASP A 348 -13.62 -4.78 16.65
C ASP A 348 -12.15 -4.36 16.82
N MET A 349 -11.48 -4.94 17.82
CA MET A 349 -10.07 -4.71 18.12
C MET A 349 -9.29 -6.03 18.13
N VAL A 350 -8.08 -6.04 17.59
CA VAL A 350 -7.16 -7.19 17.60
C VAL A 350 -5.85 -6.77 18.28
N VAL A 351 -5.46 -7.53 19.31
CA VAL A 351 -4.30 -7.26 20.16
C VAL A 351 -3.27 -8.35 19.94
N PHE A 352 -2.10 -7.98 19.42
CA PHE A 352 -0.96 -8.88 19.21
C PHE A 352 -0.05 -8.93 20.44
N PRO A 353 0.89 -9.89 20.52
CA PRO A 353 1.87 -9.94 21.61
C PRO A 353 2.69 -8.65 21.68
N GLY A 354 2.98 -8.21 22.90
CA GLY A 354 3.69 -6.95 23.16
C GLY A 354 2.79 -5.71 23.20
N ALA A 355 1.54 -5.81 22.74
CA ALA A 355 0.55 -4.76 22.90
C ALA A 355 -0.35 -4.98 24.12
N GLU A 356 -0.77 -3.89 24.75
CA GLU A 356 -1.58 -3.90 25.97
C GLU A 356 -2.93 -3.22 25.77
N VAL A 357 -3.96 -3.72 26.46
CA VAL A 357 -5.26 -3.05 26.56
C VAL A 357 -5.60 -2.90 28.04
N SER A 358 -5.86 -1.66 28.47
CA SER A 358 -6.18 -1.44 29.88
C SER A 358 -7.53 -2.06 30.26
N PRO A 359 -7.72 -2.51 31.52
CA PRO A 359 -9.00 -3.06 31.96
C PRO A 359 -10.18 -2.10 31.76
N GLN A 360 -9.94 -0.79 31.86
CA GLN A 360 -10.96 0.22 31.61
C GLN A 360 -11.33 0.29 30.12
N ALA A 361 -10.34 0.25 29.22
CA ALA A 361 -10.58 0.20 27.78
C ALA A 361 -11.34 -1.07 27.38
N LEU A 362 -10.98 -2.21 27.94
CA LEU A 362 -11.67 -3.47 27.70
C LEU A 362 -13.16 -3.39 28.12
N ARG A 363 -13.45 -2.85 29.31
CA ARG A 363 -14.82 -2.66 29.80
C ARG A 363 -15.64 -1.73 28.90
N THR A 364 -15.06 -0.60 28.50
CA THR A 364 -15.72 0.37 27.61
C THR A 364 -16.03 -0.26 26.25
N LEU A 365 -15.06 -0.93 25.62
CA LEU A 365 -15.25 -1.60 24.33
C LEU A 365 -16.35 -2.67 24.41
N MET A 366 -16.32 -3.54 25.42
CA MET A 366 -17.38 -4.53 25.64
C MET A 366 -18.75 -3.87 25.89
N GLY A 367 -18.80 -2.74 26.62
CA GLY A 367 -20.03 -1.97 26.83
C GLY A 367 -20.63 -1.43 25.54
N HIS A 368 -19.79 -1.05 24.58
CA HIS A 368 -20.21 -0.66 23.22
C HIS A 368 -20.44 -1.85 22.28
N ARG A 369 -20.36 -3.09 22.79
CA ARG A 369 -20.45 -4.33 22.01
C ARG A 369 -19.37 -4.46 20.92
N ILE A 370 -18.19 -3.94 21.20
CA ILE A 370 -17.01 -4.03 20.34
C ILE A 370 -16.17 -5.22 20.83
N PRO A 371 -16.04 -6.30 20.06
CA PRO A 371 -15.19 -7.45 20.38
C PRO A 371 -13.71 -7.05 20.48
N VAL A 372 -12.99 -7.66 21.43
CA VAL A 372 -11.53 -7.53 21.55
C VAL A 372 -10.89 -8.91 21.47
N HIS A 373 -10.10 -9.16 20.43
CA HIS A 373 -9.46 -10.44 20.15
C HIS A 373 -7.98 -10.41 20.53
N PHE A 374 -7.50 -11.38 21.29
CA PHE A 374 -6.09 -11.52 21.66
C PHE A 374 -5.43 -12.58 20.77
N VAL A 375 -4.28 -12.25 20.18
CA VAL A 375 -3.56 -13.07 19.20
C VAL A 375 -2.17 -13.41 19.73
N GLY A 376 -1.71 -14.64 19.49
CA GLY A 376 -0.38 -15.13 19.85
C GLY A 376 0.69 -14.75 18.81
N SER A 377 1.95 -15.03 19.14
CA SER A 377 3.10 -14.76 18.24
C SER A 377 3.08 -15.61 16.98
N ASP A 378 2.37 -16.74 17.02
CA ASP A 378 2.11 -17.62 15.88
C ASP A 378 0.95 -17.14 14.99
N GLY A 379 0.41 -15.95 15.28
CA GLY A 379 -0.69 -15.35 14.54
C GLY A 379 -2.08 -15.86 14.91
N ARG A 380 -2.21 -16.80 15.85
CA ARG A 380 -3.49 -17.41 16.22
C ARG A 380 -4.22 -16.64 17.30
N THR A 381 -5.55 -16.53 17.17
CA THR A 381 -6.39 -16.00 18.25
C THR A 381 -6.36 -16.94 19.45
N ILE A 382 -5.87 -16.43 20.59
CA ILE A 382 -5.83 -17.10 21.89
C ILE A 382 -7.22 -17.07 22.54
N GLY A 383 -7.90 -15.93 22.44
CA GLY A 383 -9.20 -15.72 23.08
C GLY A 383 -9.80 -14.37 22.69
N SER A 384 -11.01 -14.10 23.15
CA SER A 384 -11.69 -12.83 22.86
C SER A 384 -12.56 -12.40 24.04
N ALA A 385 -12.61 -11.08 24.27
CA ALA A 385 -13.51 -10.45 25.21
C ALA A 385 -14.71 -9.88 24.45
N LEU A 386 -15.92 -10.23 24.89
CA LEU A 386 -17.17 -9.91 24.21
C LEU A 386 -18.13 -9.26 25.22
N GLY A 387 -18.82 -8.21 24.78
CA GLY A 387 -19.98 -7.69 25.52
C GLY A 387 -21.13 -8.68 25.48
N ASN A 388 -22.04 -8.60 26.45
CA ASN A 388 -23.27 -9.40 26.43
C ASN A 388 -24.11 -9.04 25.19
N THR A 389 -24.24 -9.97 24.25
CA THR A 389 -25.17 -9.86 23.13
C THR A 389 -26.58 -10.23 23.59
N ALA A 390 -27.61 -9.72 22.89
CA ALA A 390 -29.00 -10.08 23.19
C ALA A 390 -29.13 -11.62 23.18
N GLN A 391 -29.77 -12.18 24.21
CA GLN A 391 -29.85 -13.63 24.37
C GLN A 391 -30.74 -14.23 23.27
N HIS A 392 -30.12 -14.76 22.21
CA HIS A 392 -30.81 -15.48 21.13
C HIS A 392 -31.13 -16.93 21.55
N GLY A 393 -31.78 -17.10 22.71
CA GLY A 393 -32.03 -18.41 23.31
C GLY A 393 -32.73 -19.40 22.37
N LYS A 394 -33.73 -18.93 21.60
CA LYS A 394 -34.42 -19.74 20.58
C LYS A 394 -33.45 -20.25 19.51
N ARG A 395 -32.59 -19.39 18.98
CA ARG A 395 -31.61 -19.74 17.95
C ARG A 395 -30.54 -20.69 18.48
N HIS A 396 -30.08 -20.49 19.71
CA HIS A 396 -29.12 -21.40 20.34
C HIS A 396 -29.73 -22.80 20.56
N LEU A 397 -31.00 -22.88 20.97
CA LEU A 397 -31.72 -24.16 21.07
C LEU A 397 -31.87 -24.83 19.69
N ALA A 398 -32.19 -24.06 18.65
CA ALA A 398 -32.28 -24.57 17.28
C ALA A 398 -30.92 -25.08 16.76
N GLN A 399 -29.84 -24.34 17.03
CA GLN A 399 -28.47 -24.76 16.70
C GLN A 399 -28.08 -26.05 17.43
N ALA A 400 -28.38 -26.14 18.73
CA ALA A 400 -28.14 -27.36 19.51
C ALA A 400 -28.95 -28.55 18.99
N ALA A 401 -30.24 -28.35 18.66
CA ALA A 401 -31.09 -29.39 18.09
C ALA A 401 -30.53 -29.93 16.77
N ALA A 402 -30.07 -29.05 15.86
CA ALA A 402 -29.48 -29.46 14.60
C ALA A 402 -28.15 -30.21 14.75
N ILE A 403 -27.40 -29.99 15.83
CA ILE A 403 -26.16 -30.72 16.13
C ILE A 403 -26.44 -32.09 16.75
N LEU A 404 -27.53 -32.22 17.50
CA LEU A 404 -27.95 -33.48 18.12
C LEU A 404 -28.65 -34.42 17.12
N ASP A 405 -29.21 -33.88 16.05
CA ASP A 405 -29.73 -34.64 14.91
C ASP A 405 -28.58 -35.04 13.97
N GLU A 406 -28.25 -36.33 13.94
CA GLU A 406 -27.11 -36.87 13.18
C GLU A 406 -27.24 -36.63 11.67
N ASP A 407 -28.44 -36.81 11.11
CA ASP A 407 -28.71 -36.64 9.68
C ASP A 407 -28.60 -35.17 9.28
N ARG A 408 -29.22 -34.28 10.07
CA ARG A 408 -29.15 -32.83 9.85
C ARG A 408 -27.74 -32.30 10.01
N ARG A 409 -27.01 -32.76 11.03
CA ARG A 409 -25.61 -32.40 11.24
C ARG A 409 -24.72 -32.86 10.10
N LEU A 410 -24.89 -34.10 9.63
CA LEU A 410 -24.13 -34.66 8.51
C LEU A 410 -24.39 -33.89 7.21
N MET A 411 -25.65 -33.53 6.95
CA MET A 411 -26.04 -32.71 5.81
C MET A 411 -25.32 -31.35 5.80
N LEU A 412 -25.30 -30.65 6.94
CA LEU A 412 -24.63 -29.35 7.07
C LEU A 412 -23.10 -29.48 7.03
N ALA A 413 -22.53 -30.47 7.73
CA ALA A 413 -21.08 -30.72 7.73
C ALA A 413 -20.54 -30.98 6.31
N ARG A 414 -21.32 -31.66 5.47
CA ARG A 414 -20.99 -31.91 4.07
C ARG A 414 -20.87 -30.63 3.26
N GLN A 415 -21.70 -29.61 3.52
CA GLN A 415 -21.62 -28.32 2.83
C GLN A 415 -20.24 -27.67 3.05
N PHE A 416 -19.73 -27.67 4.28
CA PHE A 416 -18.42 -27.10 4.62
C PHE A 416 -17.25 -27.86 3.97
N VAL A 417 -17.28 -29.20 4.00
CA VAL A 417 -16.23 -30.02 3.38
C VAL A 417 -16.25 -29.85 1.85
N GLU A 418 -17.44 -29.86 1.23
CA GLU A 418 -17.58 -29.63 -0.20
C GLU A 418 -17.07 -28.25 -0.60
N ALA A 419 -17.44 -27.20 0.12
CA ALA A 419 -16.95 -25.86 -0.14
C ALA A 419 -15.43 -25.74 -0.03
N ARG A 420 -14.82 -26.30 1.02
CA ARG A 420 -13.37 -26.31 1.19
C ARG A 420 -12.66 -26.97 0.01
N VAL A 421 -13.04 -28.19 -0.33
CA VAL A 421 -12.42 -28.96 -1.42
C VAL A 421 -12.68 -28.31 -2.78
N HIS A 422 -13.90 -27.81 -2.99
CA HIS A 422 -14.27 -27.09 -4.22
C HIS A 422 -13.41 -25.84 -4.42
N ASN A 423 -13.28 -25.02 -3.38
CA ASN A 423 -12.61 -23.74 -3.48
C ASN A 423 -11.08 -23.89 -3.58
N GLN A 424 -10.50 -24.91 -2.93
CA GLN A 424 -9.10 -25.28 -3.14
C GLN A 424 -8.84 -25.74 -4.58
N ARG A 425 -9.72 -26.57 -5.14
CA ARG A 425 -9.64 -26.97 -6.56
C ARG A 425 -9.76 -25.77 -7.48
N ALA A 426 -10.70 -24.87 -7.22
CA ALA A 426 -10.90 -23.66 -8.01
C ALA A 426 -9.64 -22.77 -7.98
N LEU A 427 -9.02 -22.58 -6.81
CA LEU A 427 -7.75 -21.87 -6.70
C LEU A 427 -6.62 -22.53 -7.50
N LEU A 428 -6.46 -23.86 -7.42
CA LEU A 428 -5.47 -24.58 -8.24
C LEU A 428 -5.71 -24.40 -9.74
N ARG A 429 -6.97 -24.49 -10.19
CA ARG A 429 -7.32 -24.24 -11.61
C ARG A 429 -6.93 -22.84 -12.04
N ARG A 430 -7.20 -21.83 -11.20
CA ARG A 430 -6.82 -20.43 -11.46
C ARG A 430 -5.30 -20.28 -11.58
N LEU A 431 -4.54 -20.81 -10.62
CA LEU A 431 -3.08 -20.75 -10.63
C LEU A 431 -2.47 -21.49 -11.83
N ASN A 432 -3.15 -22.54 -12.32
CA ASN A 432 -2.70 -23.34 -13.45
C ASN A 432 -3.17 -22.86 -14.83
N ARG A 433 -4.06 -21.85 -14.92
CA ARG A 433 -4.70 -21.39 -16.17
C ARG A 433 -3.68 -21.13 -17.30
N LYS A 434 -2.52 -20.55 -16.96
CA LYS A 434 -1.43 -20.27 -17.91
C LYS A 434 -0.32 -21.34 -17.91
N ARG A 435 -0.05 -21.98 -16.77
CA ARG A 435 1.08 -22.92 -16.60
C ARG A 435 0.84 -24.27 -17.27
N LYS A 436 -0.41 -24.75 -17.28
CA LYS A 436 -0.79 -26.07 -17.81
C LYS A 436 0.02 -27.24 -17.22
N ASP A 437 0.39 -27.13 -15.95
CA ASP A 437 1.13 -28.16 -15.22
C ASP A 437 0.26 -29.41 -15.03
N VAL A 438 0.79 -30.55 -15.45
CA VAL A 438 0.11 -31.87 -15.39
C VAL A 438 -0.10 -32.34 -13.96
N ALA A 439 0.81 -32.06 -13.03
CA ALA A 439 0.67 -32.43 -11.63
C ALA A 439 -0.53 -31.73 -10.99
N VAL A 440 -0.72 -30.44 -11.33
CA VAL A 440 -1.87 -29.66 -10.85
C VAL A 440 -3.18 -30.14 -11.45
N ILE A 441 -3.19 -30.52 -12.73
CA ILE A 441 -4.37 -31.13 -13.38
C ILE A 441 -4.77 -32.41 -12.66
N ARG A 442 -3.81 -33.33 -12.41
CA ARG A 442 -4.05 -34.57 -11.66
C ARG A 442 -4.56 -34.32 -10.24
N ALA A 443 -4.03 -33.31 -9.56
CA ALA A 443 -4.53 -32.91 -8.24
C ALA A 443 -5.98 -32.40 -8.32
N CYS A 444 -6.33 -31.61 -9.34
CA CYS A 444 -7.71 -31.14 -9.55
C CYS A 444 -8.68 -32.30 -9.82
N GLU A 445 -8.27 -33.31 -10.59
CA GLU A 445 -9.03 -34.54 -10.81
C GLU A 445 -9.19 -35.36 -9.52
N ALA A 446 -8.15 -35.43 -8.69
CA ALA A 446 -8.23 -36.07 -7.37
C ALA A 446 -9.24 -35.34 -6.46
N LEU A 447 -9.18 -34.01 -6.39
CA LEU A 447 -10.15 -33.20 -5.62
C LEU A 447 -11.57 -33.38 -6.17
N ASN A 448 -11.76 -33.48 -7.49
CA ASN A 448 -13.08 -33.75 -8.08
C ASN A 448 -13.62 -35.14 -7.70
N ARG A 449 -12.76 -36.17 -7.65
CA ARG A 449 -13.16 -37.50 -7.15
C ARG A 449 -13.56 -37.46 -5.68
N ILE A 450 -12.87 -36.67 -4.88
CA ILE A 450 -13.18 -36.50 -3.45
C ILE A 450 -14.55 -35.84 -3.26
N LEU A 451 -14.87 -34.78 -4.01
CA LEU A 451 -16.20 -34.16 -3.99
C LEU A 451 -17.34 -35.12 -4.36
N ARG A 452 -17.09 -36.13 -5.21
CA ARG A 452 -18.10 -37.15 -5.50
C ARG A 452 -18.29 -38.08 -4.30
N LYS A 453 -17.20 -38.49 -3.64
CA LYS A 453 -17.24 -39.36 -2.44
C LYS A 453 -17.90 -38.69 -1.23
N THR A 454 -17.64 -37.41 -1.04
CA THR A 454 -18.68 -36.40 -0.80
C THR A 454 -20.04 -36.89 -0.41
N THR A 455 -20.78 -37.25 -1.46
CA THR A 455 -22.21 -37.53 -1.51
C THR A 455 -22.60 -38.88 -0.89
N THR A 456 -21.64 -39.78 -0.67
CA THR A 456 -21.87 -41.13 -0.14
C THR A 456 -21.21 -41.34 1.22
N ALA A 457 -20.73 -40.29 1.88
CA ALA A 457 -20.24 -40.42 3.26
C ALA A 457 -21.41 -40.66 4.22
N ASP A 458 -21.31 -41.65 5.09
CA ASP A 458 -22.39 -42.01 6.02
C ASP A 458 -22.24 -41.34 7.40
N ASP A 459 -21.06 -40.76 7.68
CA ASP A 459 -20.79 -40.09 8.95
C ASP A 459 -19.74 -38.96 8.81
N ILE A 460 -19.59 -38.19 9.90
CA ILE A 460 -18.64 -37.07 9.97
C ILE A 460 -17.17 -37.54 9.92
N PRO A 461 -16.74 -38.60 10.64
CA PRO A 461 -15.38 -39.13 10.51
C PRO A 461 -14.96 -39.46 9.08
N VAL A 462 -15.83 -40.06 8.28
CA VAL A 462 -15.59 -40.37 6.86
C VAL A 462 -15.49 -39.08 6.04
N LEU A 463 -16.36 -38.09 6.27
CA LEU A 463 -16.25 -36.77 5.63
C LEU A 463 -14.90 -36.09 5.95
N MET A 464 -14.46 -36.12 7.21
CA MET A 464 -13.18 -35.57 7.62
C MET A 464 -11.99 -36.33 7.00
N ALA A 465 -12.12 -37.64 6.82
CA ALA A 465 -11.11 -38.44 6.12
C ALA A 465 -10.99 -38.03 4.64
N TYR A 466 -12.11 -37.75 3.98
CA TYR A 466 -12.12 -37.22 2.61
C TYR A 466 -11.54 -35.80 2.53
N GLU A 467 -11.85 -34.92 3.48
CA GLU A 467 -11.23 -33.61 3.62
C GLU A 467 -9.70 -33.74 3.71
N ALA A 468 -9.20 -34.58 4.62
CA ALA A 468 -7.77 -34.78 4.83
C ALA A 468 -7.05 -35.33 3.58
N GLN A 469 -7.68 -36.26 2.85
CA GLN A 469 -7.19 -36.73 1.55
C GLN A 469 -7.10 -35.59 0.53
N GLY A 470 -8.10 -34.72 0.50
CA GLY A 470 -8.14 -33.55 -0.39
C GLY A 470 -7.05 -32.55 -0.06
N ALA A 471 -6.91 -32.20 1.22
CA ALA A 471 -5.84 -31.34 1.70
C ALA A 471 -4.46 -31.89 1.33
N LYS A 472 -4.22 -33.20 1.49
CA LYS A 472 -2.94 -33.82 1.10
C LYS A 472 -2.64 -33.63 -0.39
N ALA A 473 -3.62 -33.87 -1.26
CA ALA A 473 -3.46 -33.68 -2.70
C ALA A 473 -3.24 -32.20 -3.07
N TYR A 474 -3.95 -31.29 -2.40
CA TYR A 474 -3.86 -29.86 -2.62
C TYR A 474 -2.51 -29.26 -2.19
N TRP A 475 -2.09 -29.49 -0.95
CA TRP A 475 -0.87 -28.88 -0.40
C TRP A 475 0.40 -29.34 -1.14
N ALA A 476 0.43 -30.59 -1.58
CA ALA A 476 1.56 -31.14 -2.33
C ALA A 476 1.85 -30.36 -3.63
N VAL A 477 0.81 -29.94 -4.36
CA VAL A 477 0.99 -29.17 -5.60
C VAL A 477 1.06 -27.66 -5.37
N LEU A 478 0.35 -27.13 -4.36
CA LEU A 478 0.41 -25.69 -4.06
C LEU A 478 1.83 -25.26 -3.69
N GLY A 479 2.53 -26.04 -2.86
CA GLY A 479 3.90 -25.73 -2.45
C GLY A 479 4.87 -25.68 -3.63
N GLN A 480 4.67 -26.48 -4.67
CA GLN A 480 5.48 -26.48 -5.89
C GLN A 480 5.21 -25.26 -6.79
N LEU A 481 3.99 -24.69 -6.71
CA LEU A 481 3.59 -23.54 -7.51
C LEU A 481 4.19 -22.21 -7.03
N LEU A 482 4.65 -22.17 -5.79
CA LEU A 482 5.31 -21.01 -5.20
C LEU A 482 6.70 -20.76 -5.80
N PRO A 483 7.22 -19.52 -5.72
CA PRO A 483 8.62 -19.23 -6.06
C PRO A 483 9.59 -20.12 -5.27
N ASP A 484 10.79 -20.35 -5.82
CA ASP A 484 11.75 -21.33 -5.28
C ASP A 484 12.04 -21.13 -3.79
N ASP A 485 12.21 -19.88 -3.35
CA ASP A 485 12.52 -19.51 -1.95
C ASP A 485 11.35 -19.73 -0.97
N TRP A 486 10.18 -20.10 -1.47
CA TRP A 486 8.94 -20.29 -0.70
C TRP A 486 8.35 -21.70 -0.82
N ARG A 487 9.01 -22.60 -1.57
CA ARG A 487 8.51 -23.95 -1.78
C ARG A 487 8.47 -24.75 -0.48
N PHE A 488 7.46 -25.59 -0.35
CA PHE A 488 7.34 -26.55 0.75
C PHE A 488 6.70 -27.85 0.26
N GLU A 489 7.04 -28.97 0.89
CA GLU A 489 6.47 -30.28 0.55
C GLU A 489 5.18 -30.59 1.32
N ARG A 490 5.10 -30.09 2.57
CA ARG A 490 3.95 -30.29 3.45
C ARG A 490 3.73 -29.06 4.31
N ARG A 491 2.46 -28.68 4.47
CA ARG A 491 2.04 -27.64 5.40
C ARG A 491 2.31 -28.09 6.85
N THR A 492 3.04 -27.30 7.61
CA THR A 492 3.31 -27.58 9.02
C THR A 492 2.58 -26.57 9.89
N ARG A 493 1.69 -27.07 10.76
CA ARG A 493 0.82 -26.21 11.57
C ARG A 493 1.42 -25.86 12.93
N GLN A 494 2.03 -26.81 13.64
CA GLN A 494 2.56 -26.57 14.98
C GLN A 494 3.87 -27.34 15.21
N PRO A 495 4.98 -26.62 15.49
CA PRO A 495 5.20 -25.18 15.25
C PRO A 495 5.31 -24.88 13.73
N PRO A 496 5.04 -23.64 13.26
CA PRO A 496 5.32 -23.26 11.87
C PRO A 496 6.82 -23.37 11.58
N LYS A 497 7.15 -23.94 10.42
CA LYS A 497 8.55 -24.24 10.04
C LYS A 497 9.06 -23.41 8.87
N THR A 498 8.19 -22.62 8.25
CA THR A 498 8.52 -21.77 7.09
C THR A 498 7.82 -20.42 7.20
N GLY A 499 8.35 -19.39 6.55
CA GLY A 499 7.67 -18.09 6.46
C GLY A 499 6.28 -18.21 5.83
N PHE A 500 6.09 -19.13 4.86
CA PHE A 500 4.78 -19.38 4.27
C PHE A 500 3.78 -19.99 5.26
N ASP A 501 4.23 -20.90 6.14
CA ASP A 501 3.39 -21.44 7.21
C ASP A 501 2.91 -20.33 8.17
N VAL A 502 3.77 -19.33 8.43
CA VAL A 502 3.41 -18.14 9.23
C VAL A 502 2.34 -17.32 8.51
N ILE A 503 2.55 -16.97 7.23
CA ILE A 503 1.57 -16.21 6.43
C ILE A 503 0.21 -16.93 6.40
N LEU A 504 0.21 -18.23 6.11
CA LEU A 504 -1.01 -19.05 6.09
C LEU A 504 -1.70 -19.12 7.45
N SER A 505 -0.93 -19.24 8.53
CA SER A 505 -1.49 -19.31 9.88
C SER A 505 -2.12 -17.97 10.27
N MET A 506 -1.42 -16.86 10.03
CA MET A 506 -1.92 -15.51 10.30
C MET A 506 -3.18 -15.18 9.49
N THR A 507 -3.18 -15.41 8.18
CA THR A 507 -4.35 -15.13 7.33
C THR A 507 -5.55 -16.02 7.68
N ALA A 508 -5.32 -17.30 8.04
CA ALA A 508 -6.38 -18.18 8.51
C ALA A 508 -6.96 -17.75 9.86
N SER A 509 -6.12 -17.18 10.74
CA SER A 509 -6.56 -16.67 12.04
C SER A 509 -7.33 -15.37 11.94
N LEU A 510 -6.89 -14.43 11.10
CA LEU A 510 -7.68 -13.24 10.75
C LEU A 510 -9.05 -13.63 10.16
N LEU A 511 -9.08 -14.64 9.29
CA LEU A 511 -10.33 -15.19 8.76
C LEU A 511 -11.22 -15.79 9.86
N THR A 512 -10.63 -16.52 10.79
CA THR A 512 -11.39 -17.14 11.89
C THR A 512 -11.96 -16.06 12.83
N ALA A 513 -11.22 -14.99 13.08
CA ALA A 513 -11.71 -13.84 13.85
C ALA A 513 -12.86 -13.12 13.14
N GLU A 514 -12.73 -12.87 11.82
CA GLU A 514 -13.79 -12.30 10.98
C GLU A 514 -15.07 -13.14 11.06
N MET A 515 -14.93 -14.46 10.90
CA MET A 515 -16.05 -15.41 11.00
C MET A 515 -16.63 -15.50 12.41
N GLY A 516 -15.81 -15.39 13.46
CA GLY A 516 -16.29 -15.35 14.83
C GLY A 516 -17.24 -14.17 15.07
N ASN A 517 -16.91 -13.02 14.51
CA ASN A 517 -17.77 -11.85 14.58
C ASN A 517 -19.04 -12.01 13.75
N ALA A 518 -18.96 -12.62 12.57
CA ALA A 518 -20.14 -12.96 11.77
C ALA A 518 -21.08 -13.94 12.50
N VAL A 519 -20.54 -14.97 13.16
CA VAL A 519 -21.27 -15.92 14.01
C VAL A 519 -22.01 -15.20 15.12
N LEU A 520 -21.32 -14.33 15.87
CA LEU A 520 -21.92 -13.58 16.97
C LEU A 520 -22.99 -12.60 16.47
N SER A 521 -22.72 -11.91 15.36
CA SER A 521 -23.65 -10.96 14.73
C SER A 521 -24.91 -11.66 14.20
N ALA A 522 -24.78 -12.90 13.73
CA ALA A 522 -25.90 -13.75 13.35
C ALA A 522 -26.63 -14.36 14.56
N GLY A 523 -26.18 -14.11 15.80
CA GLY A 523 -26.77 -14.66 17.02
C GLY A 523 -26.57 -16.17 17.19
N LEU A 524 -25.55 -16.72 16.54
CA LEU A 524 -25.14 -18.12 16.71
C LEU A 524 -24.25 -18.26 17.94
N HIS A 525 -24.34 -19.41 18.60
CA HIS A 525 -23.46 -19.72 19.72
C HIS A 525 -22.09 -20.18 19.21
N PRO A 526 -20.97 -19.53 19.62
CA PRO A 526 -19.64 -19.81 19.09
C PRO A 526 -19.12 -21.21 19.44
N GLY A 527 -19.57 -21.78 20.56
CA GLY A 527 -19.17 -23.11 21.02
C GLY A 527 -19.83 -24.28 20.29
N PHE A 528 -20.90 -24.04 19.52
CA PHE A 528 -21.71 -25.09 18.90
C PHE A 528 -21.24 -25.38 17.46
N GLY A 529 -20.28 -26.30 17.33
CA GLY A 529 -19.73 -26.76 16.06
C GLY A 529 -20.57 -27.86 15.41
N ILE A 530 -20.71 -27.77 14.09
CA ILE A 530 -21.39 -28.72 13.21
C ILE A 530 -20.38 -29.76 12.70
N LEU A 531 -19.31 -29.31 12.02
CA LEU A 531 -18.31 -30.19 11.42
C LEU A 531 -17.26 -30.59 12.46
N HIS A 532 -16.58 -29.60 13.06
CA HIS A 532 -15.63 -29.89 14.13
C HIS A 532 -16.37 -30.22 15.42
N GLN A 533 -15.84 -31.20 16.17
CA GLN A 533 -16.48 -31.67 17.40
C GLN A 533 -16.68 -30.51 18.38
N THR A 534 -17.93 -30.34 18.84
CA THR A 534 -18.25 -29.48 19.98
C THR A 534 -17.52 -30.04 21.21
N ALA A 535 -16.43 -29.39 21.58
CA ALA A 535 -15.62 -29.68 22.77
C ALA A 535 -15.51 -28.38 23.59
N ASN A 536 -14.86 -28.42 24.75
CA ASN A 536 -14.52 -27.20 25.54
C ASN A 536 -13.46 -26.32 24.83
N ARG A 537 -13.67 -26.02 23.55
CA ARG A 537 -12.82 -25.17 22.71
C ARG A 537 -13.62 -23.93 22.31
N PRO A 538 -13.05 -22.72 22.43
CA PRO A 538 -13.73 -21.52 21.99
C PRO A 538 -13.92 -21.50 20.46
N SER A 539 -15.05 -20.96 20.00
CA SER A 539 -15.28 -20.56 18.59
C SER A 539 -15.23 -21.66 17.53
N VAL A 540 -15.68 -22.87 17.84
CA VAL A 540 -15.75 -24.00 16.89
C VAL A 540 -16.66 -23.68 15.70
N ALA A 541 -17.80 -23.01 15.93
CA ALA A 541 -18.73 -22.61 14.86
C ALA A 541 -18.07 -21.67 13.83
N ALA A 542 -17.19 -20.78 14.29
CA ALA A 542 -16.44 -19.88 13.41
C ALA A 542 -15.43 -20.64 12.55
N THR A 543 -14.82 -21.70 13.11
CA THR A 543 -13.89 -22.55 12.37
C THR A 543 -14.59 -23.31 11.25
N ASP A 544 -15.80 -23.82 11.51
CA ASP A 544 -16.61 -24.52 10.50
C ASP A 544 -16.96 -23.61 9.33
N LEU A 545 -17.54 -22.44 9.59
CA LEU A 545 -17.90 -21.48 8.54
C LEU A 545 -16.66 -20.94 7.80
N ALA A 546 -15.52 -20.80 8.49
CA ALA A 546 -14.28 -20.35 7.86
C ALA A 546 -13.78 -21.33 6.78
N GLU A 547 -14.17 -22.61 6.81
CA GLU A 547 -13.75 -23.60 5.80
C GLU A 547 -14.15 -23.19 4.38
N GLU A 548 -15.28 -22.50 4.23
CA GLU A 548 -15.75 -21.98 2.94
C GLU A 548 -14.81 -20.93 2.35
N PHE A 549 -14.18 -20.16 3.22
CA PHE A 549 -13.40 -18.98 2.88
C PHE A 549 -11.89 -19.19 2.96
N ARG A 550 -11.42 -20.34 3.49
CA ARG A 550 -9.98 -20.63 3.56
C ARG A 550 -9.31 -20.60 2.20
N GLY A 551 -9.86 -21.30 1.20
CA GLY A 551 -9.35 -21.28 -0.17
C GLY A 551 -9.36 -19.87 -0.80
N PRO A 552 -10.52 -19.20 -0.93
CA PRO A 552 -10.64 -17.97 -1.70
C PRO A 552 -10.12 -16.71 -0.98
N VAL A 553 -9.97 -16.76 0.34
CA VAL A 553 -9.48 -15.63 1.14
C VAL A 553 -8.09 -15.92 1.69
N ALA A 554 -7.97 -16.80 2.69
CA ALA A 554 -6.71 -16.98 3.40
C ALA A 554 -5.58 -17.53 2.49
N GLU A 555 -5.84 -18.62 1.78
CA GLU A 555 -4.85 -19.31 0.95
C GLU A 555 -4.53 -18.52 -0.33
N ALA A 556 -5.55 -18.00 -1.02
CA ALA A 556 -5.37 -17.15 -2.19
C ALA A 556 -4.60 -15.86 -1.87
N LEU A 557 -4.88 -15.22 -0.73
CA LEU A 557 -4.12 -14.06 -0.26
C LEU A 557 -2.67 -14.44 0.06
N SER A 558 -2.44 -15.55 0.75
CA SER A 558 -1.10 -16.01 1.10
C SER A 558 -0.22 -16.23 -0.13
N VAL A 559 -0.78 -16.90 -1.15
CA VAL A 559 -0.11 -17.06 -2.45
C VAL A 559 0.15 -15.72 -3.12
N THR A 560 -0.82 -14.80 -3.05
CA THR A 560 -0.70 -13.46 -3.65
C THR A 560 0.41 -12.64 -2.98
N LEU A 561 0.50 -12.64 -1.64
CA LEU A 561 1.52 -11.93 -0.90
C LEU A 561 2.94 -12.33 -1.32
N VAL A 562 3.16 -13.62 -1.50
CA VAL A 562 4.45 -14.16 -1.96
C VAL A 562 4.67 -13.88 -3.44
N ALA A 563 3.67 -14.13 -4.29
CA ALA A 563 3.79 -13.95 -5.74
C ALA A 563 4.06 -12.49 -6.13
N GLN A 564 3.50 -11.53 -5.37
CA GLN A 564 3.70 -10.10 -5.57
C GLN A 564 4.96 -9.56 -4.87
N ARG A 565 5.73 -10.42 -4.19
CA ARG A 565 6.88 -10.02 -3.35
C ARG A 565 6.51 -8.94 -2.33
N ALA A 566 5.27 -8.96 -1.85
CA ALA A 566 4.84 -8.11 -0.75
C ALA A 566 5.49 -8.54 0.57
N LEU A 567 5.92 -9.80 0.65
CA LEU A 567 6.73 -10.37 1.71
C LEU A 567 7.92 -11.10 1.09
N MET A 568 9.06 -11.04 1.76
CA MET A 568 10.32 -11.70 1.39
C MET A 568 10.71 -12.72 2.46
N PRO A 569 11.50 -13.77 2.13
CA PRO A 569 11.93 -14.75 3.13
C PRO A 569 12.67 -14.12 4.33
N GLY A 570 13.38 -13.01 4.11
CA GLY A 570 14.08 -12.27 5.16
C GLY A 570 13.17 -11.50 6.13
N ASP A 571 11.86 -11.45 5.90
CA ASP A 571 10.89 -10.85 6.82
C ASP A 571 10.49 -11.79 7.98
N PHE A 572 11.07 -12.99 8.02
CA PHE A 572 10.77 -14.05 8.97
C PHE A 572 12.05 -14.52 9.68
N GLU A 573 11.91 -14.81 10.96
CA GLU A 573 13.02 -15.21 11.83
C GLU A 573 12.83 -16.66 12.28
N THR A 574 13.92 -17.43 12.33
CA THR A 574 13.89 -18.82 12.79
C THR A 574 14.51 -18.91 14.19
N GLU A 575 13.74 -19.37 15.15
CA GLU A 575 14.15 -19.60 16.53
C GLU A 575 15.02 -20.86 16.67
N ALA A 576 15.68 -21.01 17.83
CA ALA A 576 16.62 -22.12 18.09
C ALA A 576 15.96 -23.52 18.05
N ASP A 577 14.64 -23.61 18.29
CA ASP A 577 13.85 -24.85 18.19
C ASP A 577 13.31 -25.10 16.75
N GLY A 578 13.71 -24.25 15.80
CA GLY A 578 13.27 -24.26 14.42
C GLY A 578 11.84 -23.75 14.21
N THR A 579 11.24 -23.07 15.18
CA THR A 579 9.98 -22.33 15.00
C THR A 579 10.25 -21.06 14.21
N VAL A 580 9.39 -20.74 13.24
CA VAL A 580 9.50 -19.51 12.44
C VAL A 580 8.48 -18.49 12.90
N THR A 581 8.92 -17.25 13.12
CA THR A 581 8.08 -16.11 13.50
C THR A 581 8.18 -14.97 12.48
N ALA A 582 7.19 -14.09 12.48
CA ALA A 582 7.15 -12.91 11.60
C ALA A 582 7.70 -11.68 12.31
N ALA A 583 8.56 -10.91 11.65
CA ALA A 583 8.94 -9.58 12.12
C ALA A 583 7.71 -8.64 12.14
N ALA A 584 7.76 -7.58 12.96
CA ALA A 584 6.64 -6.64 13.11
C ALA A 584 6.18 -6.02 11.76
N GLY A 585 7.13 -5.71 10.86
CA GLY A 585 6.84 -5.19 9.52
C GLY A 585 6.11 -6.19 8.61
N ALA A 586 6.43 -7.48 8.75
CA ALA A 586 5.78 -8.58 8.02
C ALA A 586 4.32 -8.73 8.48
N THR A 587 4.11 -8.73 9.80
CA THR A 587 2.79 -8.79 10.43
C THR A 587 1.88 -7.66 9.96
N ALA A 588 2.37 -6.42 10.00
CA ALA A 588 1.61 -5.26 9.52
C ALA A 588 1.24 -5.37 8.03
N THR A 589 2.12 -5.97 7.23
CA THR A 589 1.90 -6.18 5.80
C THR A 589 0.84 -7.23 5.52
N ILE A 590 0.84 -8.35 6.25
CA ILE A 590 -0.19 -9.39 6.14
C ILE A 590 -1.57 -8.82 6.48
N ILE A 591 -1.69 -8.10 7.61
CA ILE A 591 -2.95 -7.50 8.07
C ILE A 591 -3.49 -6.52 7.03
N ARG A 592 -2.65 -5.60 6.55
CA ARG A 592 -3.04 -4.58 5.56
C ARG A 592 -3.58 -5.20 4.26
N HIS A 593 -2.97 -6.29 3.80
CA HIS A 593 -3.44 -6.98 2.61
C HIS A 593 -4.69 -7.82 2.87
N TYR A 594 -4.84 -8.39 4.07
CA TYR A 594 -6.06 -9.08 4.47
C TYR A 594 -7.27 -8.13 4.47
N GLU A 595 -7.14 -6.96 5.10
CA GLU A 595 -8.17 -5.92 5.09
C GLU A 595 -8.55 -5.50 3.67
N ARG A 596 -7.56 -5.28 2.80
CA ARG A 596 -7.84 -4.95 1.39
C ARG A 596 -8.52 -6.11 0.67
N TRP A 597 -8.15 -7.35 0.95
CA TRP A 597 -8.71 -8.54 0.32
C TRP A 597 -10.18 -8.73 0.69
N THR A 598 -10.53 -8.57 1.97
CA THR A 598 -11.91 -8.77 2.45
C THR A 598 -12.88 -7.71 1.93
N GLN A 599 -12.36 -6.55 1.48
CA GLN A 599 -13.15 -5.49 0.87
C GLN A 599 -13.32 -5.65 -0.65
N ARG A 600 -12.63 -6.61 -1.29
CA ARG A 600 -12.77 -6.84 -2.73
C ARG A 600 -14.18 -7.30 -3.08
N PRO A 601 -14.72 -6.86 -4.24
CA PRO A 601 -16.03 -7.28 -4.69
C PRO A 601 -16.04 -8.78 -5.05
N VAL A 602 -17.08 -9.48 -4.63
CA VAL A 602 -17.39 -10.87 -4.92
C VAL A 602 -18.88 -11.00 -5.24
N ARG A 603 -19.24 -11.92 -6.12
CA ARG A 603 -20.65 -12.22 -6.39
C ARG A 603 -21.21 -13.09 -5.27
N ASP A 604 -22.40 -12.74 -4.79
CA ASP A 604 -23.13 -13.56 -3.84
C ASP A 604 -23.89 -14.65 -4.61
N PRO A 605 -23.52 -15.94 -4.50
CA PRO A 605 -24.22 -17.00 -5.23
C PRO A 605 -25.65 -17.24 -4.75
N GLY A 606 -26.05 -16.64 -3.61
CA GLY A 606 -27.44 -16.65 -3.14
C GLY A 606 -28.30 -15.53 -3.72
N ASP A 607 -27.71 -14.59 -4.48
CA ASP A 607 -28.46 -13.56 -5.19
C ASP A 607 -28.84 -14.08 -6.59
N THR A 608 -30.14 -14.27 -6.80
CA THR A 608 -30.72 -14.84 -8.03
C THR A 608 -31.20 -13.78 -9.01
N ALA A 609 -30.95 -12.49 -8.72
CA ALA A 609 -31.25 -11.42 -9.65
C ALA A 609 -30.54 -11.63 -10.99
N GLU A 610 -31.14 -11.18 -12.09
CA GLU A 610 -30.53 -11.26 -13.44
C GLU A 610 -29.18 -10.54 -13.54
N ARG A 611 -28.92 -9.57 -12.63
CA ARG A 611 -27.65 -8.90 -12.42
C ARG A 611 -27.42 -8.70 -10.91
N PRO A 612 -26.82 -9.68 -10.21
CA PRO A 612 -26.59 -9.56 -8.78
C PRO A 612 -25.53 -8.50 -8.52
N ASP A 613 -25.81 -7.59 -7.58
CA ASP A 613 -24.82 -6.59 -7.14
C ASP A 613 -23.64 -7.33 -6.51
N LYS A 614 -22.41 -6.88 -6.81
CA LYS A 614 -21.23 -7.40 -6.12
C LYS A 614 -21.29 -6.94 -4.66
N ILE A 615 -20.84 -7.79 -3.74
CA ILE A 615 -20.70 -7.47 -2.30
C ILE A 615 -19.24 -7.65 -1.87
N SER A 616 -18.84 -7.18 -0.69
CA SER A 616 -17.49 -7.48 -0.19
C SER A 616 -17.40 -8.93 0.31
N TRP A 617 -16.20 -9.49 0.35
CA TRP A 617 -15.98 -10.77 1.02
C TRP A 617 -16.42 -10.75 2.49
N SER A 618 -16.14 -9.65 3.22
CA SER A 618 -16.60 -9.49 4.60
C SER A 618 -18.13 -9.50 4.70
N GLU A 619 -18.84 -8.82 3.78
CA GLU A 619 -20.30 -8.87 3.74
C GLU A 619 -20.82 -10.27 3.39
N LEU A 620 -20.19 -10.97 2.45
CA LEU A 620 -20.53 -12.34 2.09
C LEU A 620 -20.38 -13.29 3.28
N MET A 621 -19.33 -13.15 4.08
CA MET A 621 -19.13 -13.92 5.32
C MET A 621 -20.27 -13.69 6.32
N GLN A 622 -20.69 -12.43 6.50
CA GLN A 622 -21.82 -12.08 7.37
C GLN A 622 -23.15 -12.64 6.83
N ARG A 623 -23.35 -12.62 5.51
CA ARG A 623 -24.52 -13.23 4.86
C ARG A 623 -24.54 -14.74 5.05
N GLN A 624 -23.40 -15.41 4.92
CA GLN A 624 -23.34 -16.87 5.15
C GLN A 624 -23.66 -17.24 6.60
N ALA A 625 -23.11 -16.52 7.59
CA ALA A 625 -23.46 -16.77 8.99
C ALA A 625 -24.97 -16.55 9.25
N ARG A 626 -25.58 -15.53 8.65
CA ARG A 626 -27.03 -15.28 8.74
C ARG A 626 -27.87 -16.37 8.08
N ARG A 627 -27.49 -16.83 6.88
CA ARG A 627 -28.17 -17.93 6.19
C ARG A 627 -28.13 -19.22 6.99
N LEU A 628 -26.98 -19.53 7.61
CA LEU A 628 -26.89 -20.69 8.50
C LEU A 628 -27.83 -20.52 9.69
N ALA A 629 -27.85 -19.34 10.34
CA ALA A 629 -28.76 -19.07 11.45
C ALA A 629 -30.24 -19.21 11.06
N GLU A 630 -30.64 -18.70 9.91
CA GLU A 630 -32.01 -18.80 9.39
C GLU A 630 -32.37 -20.26 9.08
N ASP A 631 -31.48 -21.02 8.44
CA ASP A 631 -31.69 -22.45 8.13
C ASP A 631 -31.80 -23.31 9.39
N LEU A 632 -31.03 -23.00 10.43
CA LEU A 632 -31.14 -23.66 11.73
C LEU A 632 -32.50 -23.41 12.39
N GLU A 633 -33.12 -22.24 12.17
CA GLU A 633 -34.45 -21.89 12.67
C GLU A 633 -35.62 -22.38 11.79
N GLY A 634 -35.34 -23.19 10.77
CA GLY A 634 -36.35 -23.74 9.85
C GLY A 634 -36.46 -23.03 8.50
N GLY A 635 -35.43 -22.27 8.10
CA GLY A 635 -35.34 -21.57 6.82
C GLY A 635 -35.08 -22.46 5.61
N GLN A 636 -34.82 -21.82 4.46
CA GLN A 636 -34.63 -22.49 3.16
C GLN A 636 -33.19 -23.00 2.98
N GLY A 637 -32.82 -24.11 3.64
CA GLY A 637 -31.66 -24.95 3.30
C GLY A 637 -30.30 -24.25 3.10
N TYR A 638 -29.39 -24.36 4.06
CA TYR A 638 -28.06 -23.74 3.97
C TYR A 638 -27.21 -24.26 2.78
N LYS A 639 -26.57 -23.33 2.05
CA LYS A 639 -25.63 -23.64 0.98
C LYS A 639 -24.33 -22.86 1.16
N SER A 640 -23.25 -23.59 1.37
CA SER A 640 -21.92 -23.01 1.50
C SER A 640 -21.45 -22.33 0.22
N TYR A 641 -20.64 -21.28 0.37
CA TYR A 641 -20.05 -20.55 -0.74
C TYR A 641 -19.08 -21.44 -1.54
N ARG A 642 -19.32 -21.51 -2.85
CA ARG A 642 -18.45 -22.20 -3.81
C ARG A 642 -18.04 -21.21 -4.89
N MET A 643 -16.75 -20.98 -4.99
CA MET A 643 -16.14 -20.07 -5.95
C MET A 643 -16.20 -20.68 -7.35
N ASP A 644 -16.80 -19.96 -8.28
CA ASP A 644 -16.73 -20.26 -9.71
C ASP A 644 -15.67 -19.34 -10.35
N TYR A 645 -14.75 -19.92 -11.14
CA TYR A 645 -13.62 -19.22 -11.76
C TYR A 645 -13.57 -19.45 -13.25
#